data_AF-A0A0K9YNX9-F1
#
_entry.id   AF-A0A0K9YNX9-F1
#
_cell.length_a   1.000
_cell.length_b   1.000
_cell.length_c   1.000
_cell.angle_alpha   90.00
_cell.angle_beta   90.00
_cell.angle_gamma   90.00
#
_symmetry.space_group_name_H-M   'P 1'
#
loop_
_entity.id
_entity.type
_entity.pdbx_description
1 polymer ?
#
loop_
_entity_poly.entity_id
_entity_poly.type
_entity_poly.pdbx_seq_one_letter_code
_entity_poly.pdbx_strand_id
1 'polypeptide(L)'
;MIINDQLLLWNHASIKVLDVRHSVLRAGEAVQSYRLPASVFMFATRGEAYIKLDEAKHVAGRFQIVHCGKGTMLDIFLAEEEFEYYMIFYKASFPLTLQPKLVALLKQYNPFQLQYRFLPIDPLSICRIVKDMEQEWREFRYLERFQVKSLFYQFVSLVLQQIHKEGIEMIEPDLALQAMLYIEEHYAKPITLESLAEILNYSIPQLSVLFKKKTGYSVIDYVIRKRIDCAKSLLTQTDATVKEIAASVGYKDSFYFGRLFKKGVGESPGQFRRLERTERKAENSPSVPIRSSIALDRLWRYISDDNHYQYKHNREGRILMFKQSKSVTVAYLMLCLALLLSACTSHAPNLQAPSGKQSSSATTSAPPSSAQTKTKVISTINGDIEIPDHPNRIVADQYLGSFIALGVIPIGAPGLHRQNPYLAEALKAVEDTGDVTGSLEKVVELQPDLIVTGDTQNRYESLSKIAPTISIPYGNLKNAHEELTYFGKLLGREKEAEAWLADYDQRIAAAKEKVKKVIPENATFSILESAEKNTYAYGENFGRGGQAVYQALGLKPPAAVAKDIFEKQWAELSNELLPKYAGDYIILTSNDRTIEDLKADPIWSTFDAVKNNRVYIWKEERSWYYDPIAVLSQTEEIAAWLTKEQ
;
A
#
# COMPACT_ATOMS: atom_id res chain seq x y z
N MET A 1 -27.59 14.89 21.75
CA MET A 1 -26.12 14.99 21.76
C MET A 1 -25.71 15.73 23.03
N ILE A 2 -24.78 15.21 23.85
CA ILE A 2 -24.42 15.86 25.12
C ILE A 2 -23.27 16.85 24.85
N ILE A 3 -23.60 18.13 24.74
CA ILE A 3 -22.62 19.24 24.60
C ILE A 3 -21.49 19.19 25.65
N ASN A 4 -21.75 18.64 26.84
CA ASN A 4 -20.73 18.46 27.88
C ASN A 4 -19.61 17.49 27.45
N ASP A 5 -19.92 16.46 26.65
CA ASP A 5 -18.92 15.51 26.14
C ASP A 5 -18.01 16.18 25.11
N GLN A 6 -18.57 17.05 24.26
CA GLN A 6 -17.80 17.89 23.35
C GLN A 6 -16.88 18.84 24.10
N LEU A 7 -17.39 19.57 25.08
CA LEU A 7 -16.61 20.49 25.90
C LEU A 7 -15.47 19.77 26.65
N LEU A 8 -15.74 18.56 27.16
CA LEU A 8 -14.74 17.73 27.81
C LEU A 8 -13.58 17.39 26.86
N LEU A 9 -13.87 16.97 25.63
CA LEU A 9 -12.86 16.66 24.63
C LEU A 9 -12.08 17.91 24.18
N TRP A 10 -12.74 19.06 24.00
CA TRP A 10 -12.08 20.33 23.69
C TRP A 10 -11.11 20.77 24.80
N ASN A 11 -11.49 20.59 26.07
CA ASN A 11 -10.65 20.96 27.22
C ASN A 11 -9.39 20.09 27.36
N HIS A 12 -9.45 18.83 26.91
CA HIS A 12 -8.31 17.91 26.97
C HIS A 12 -7.45 17.88 25.71
N ALA A 13 -7.88 18.55 24.64
CA ALA A 13 -7.14 18.63 23.40
C ALA A 13 -6.09 19.74 23.43
N SER A 14 -4.85 19.39 23.09
CA SER A 14 -3.83 20.36 22.70
C SER A 14 -4.05 20.75 21.24
N ILE A 15 -4.32 22.04 21.00
CA ILE A 15 -4.57 22.57 19.66
C ILE A 15 -3.30 23.19 19.09
N LYS A 16 -3.04 22.86 17.82
CA LYS A 16 -2.06 23.52 16.96
C LYS A 16 -2.79 24.14 15.77
N VAL A 17 -2.75 25.47 15.65
CA VAL A 17 -3.16 26.16 14.41
C VAL A 17 -2.08 25.90 13.36
N LEU A 18 -2.50 25.42 12.21
CA LEU A 18 -1.62 24.98 11.13
C LEU A 18 -1.51 26.01 10.02
N ASP A 19 -2.60 26.72 9.73
CA ASP A 19 -2.66 27.73 8.68
C ASP A 19 -3.87 28.65 8.87
N VAL A 20 -3.74 29.93 8.51
CA VAL A 20 -4.85 30.89 8.43
C VAL A 20 -4.78 31.55 7.05
N ARG A 21 -5.81 31.32 6.24
CA ARG A 21 -5.88 31.81 4.86
C ARG A 21 -7.02 32.79 4.70
N HIS A 22 -6.76 33.85 3.96
CA HIS A 22 -7.77 34.75 3.41
C HIS A 22 -7.88 34.50 1.91
N SER A 23 -9.11 34.41 1.39
CA SER A 23 -9.34 34.15 -0.03
C SER A 23 -10.56 34.91 -0.54
N VAL A 24 -10.47 35.33 -1.80
CA VAL A 24 -11.56 35.96 -2.55
C VAL A 24 -11.71 35.17 -3.84
N LEU A 25 -12.85 34.49 -4.00
CA LEU A 25 -13.24 33.84 -5.26
C LEU A 25 -13.99 34.85 -6.13
N ARG A 26 -13.63 34.91 -7.41
CA ARG A 26 -14.28 35.77 -8.41
C ARG A 26 -14.90 34.95 -9.54
N ALA A 27 -15.84 35.56 -10.28
CA ALA A 27 -16.53 34.91 -11.39
C ALA A 27 -15.59 34.12 -12.32
N GLY A 28 -15.87 32.82 -12.50
CA GLY A 28 -15.04 31.89 -13.27
C GLY A 28 -14.07 31.05 -12.43
N GLU A 29 -13.83 31.42 -11.17
CA GLU A 29 -13.04 30.64 -10.22
C GLU A 29 -13.94 29.72 -9.40
N ALA A 30 -13.42 28.54 -9.06
CA ALA A 30 -14.09 27.59 -8.17
C ALA A 30 -13.04 26.83 -7.37
N VAL A 31 -13.41 26.45 -6.15
CA VAL A 31 -12.69 25.42 -5.41
C VAL A 31 -13.38 24.10 -5.72
N GLN A 32 -12.68 23.15 -6.33
CA GLN A 32 -13.25 21.86 -6.70
C GLN A 32 -12.36 20.73 -6.21
N SER A 33 -12.99 19.69 -5.68
CA SER A 33 -12.36 18.47 -5.20
C SER A 33 -11.22 18.74 -4.21
N TYR A 34 -11.34 19.81 -3.40
CA TYR A 34 -10.30 20.15 -2.44
C TYR A 34 -10.44 19.30 -1.20
N ARG A 35 -9.56 18.31 -1.06
CA ARG A 35 -9.51 17.45 0.12
C ARG A 35 -8.83 18.18 1.27
N LEU A 36 -9.56 18.38 2.36
CA LEU A 36 -9.05 19.15 3.50
C LEU A 36 -7.89 18.43 4.20
N PRO A 37 -6.68 19.04 4.29
CA PRO A 37 -5.51 18.39 4.89
C PRO A 37 -5.57 18.35 6.43
N ALA A 38 -6.45 19.15 7.03
CA ALA A 38 -6.67 19.25 8.47
C ALA A 38 -8.11 19.71 8.75
N SER A 39 -8.54 19.63 10.01
CA SER A 39 -9.83 20.21 10.43
C SER A 39 -9.80 21.73 10.21
N VAL A 40 -10.94 22.29 9.80
CA VAL A 40 -11.01 23.69 9.40
C VAL A 40 -12.27 24.37 9.92
N PHE A 41 -12.11 25.62 10.33
CA PHE A 41 -13.20 26.58 10.39
C PHE A 41 -13.11 27.51 9.19
N MET A 42 -14.21 27.63 8.46
CA MET A 42 -14.38 28.59 7.40
C MET A 42 -15.36 29.67 7.83
N PHE A 43 -15.01 30.92 7.58
CA PHE A 43 -15.85 32.08 7.90
C PHE A 43 -15.99 32.98 6.68
N ALA A 44 -17.20 33.12 6.16
CA ALA A 44 -17.49 34.00 5.04
C ALA A 44 -17.61 35.46 5.52
N THR A 45 -17.07 36.43 4.79
CA THR A 45 -17.24 37.86 5.10
C THR A 45 -18.11 38.58 4.10
N ARG A 46 -18.10 38.15 2.83
CA ARG A 46 -18.79 38.84 1.73
C ARG A 46 -19.24 37.86 0.65
N GLY A 47 -20.39 38.18 0.05
CA GLY A 47 -20.99 37.39 -1.04
C GLY A 47 -21.74 36.14 -0.59
N GLU A 48 -22.18 35.39 -1.59
CA GLU A 48 -22.86 34.10 -1.43
C GLU A 48 -22.25 33.03 -2.36
N ALA A 49 -22.12 31.81 -1.83
CA ALA A 49 -21.63 30.66 -2.57
C ALA A 49 -22.39 29.38 -2.21
N TYR A 50 -22.46 28.45 -3.17
CA TYR A 50 -22.83 27.07 -2.93
C TYR A 50 -21.60 26.31 -2.43
N ILE A 51 -21.71 25.75 -1.23
CA ILE A 51 -20.66 24.95 -0.61
C ILE A 51 -21.13 23.50 -0.56
N LYS A 52 -20.31 22.61 -1.09
CA LYS A 52 -20.51 21.17 -1.02
C LYS A 52 -19.46 20.58 -0.10
N LEU A 53 -19.93 19.91 0.96
CA LEU A 53 -19.12 19.14 1.89
C LEU A 53 -19.45 17.67 1.65
N ASP A 54 -18.50 16.92 1.08
CA ASP A 54 -18.71 15.55 0.59
C ASP A 54 -19.87 15.49 -0.44
N GLU A 55 -21.06 15.05 -0.04
CA GLU A 55 -22.29 15.07 -0.88
C GLU A 55 -23.30 16.15 -0.47
N ALA A 56 -23.14 16.75 0.71
CA ALA A 56 -24.08 17.69 1.27
C ALA A 56 -23.87 19.09 0.67
N LYS A 57 -24.85 19.57 -0.10
CA LYS A 57 -24.84 20.90 -0.73
C LYS A 57 -25.62 21.90 0.10
N HIS A 58 -25.02 23.06 0.35
CA HIS A 58 -25.64 24.14 1.11
C HIS A 58 -25.28 25.50 0.55
N VAL A 59 -26.14 26.49 0.79
CA VAL A 59 -25.85 27.89 0.50
C VAL A 59 -25.17 28.53 1.71
N ALA A 60 -24.05 29.20 1.45
CA ALA A 60 -23.28 29.95 2.41
C ALA A 60 -23.28 31.44 2.03
N GLY A 61 -24.01 32.23 2.80
CA GLY A 61 -23.99 33.69 2.70
C GLY A 61 -22.98 34.31 3.67
N ARG A 62 -22.91 35.65 3.65
CA ARG A 62 -22.07 36.45 4.54
C ARG A 62 -22.15 36.02 6.01
N PHE A 63 -21.01 36.05 6.68
CA PHE A 63 -20.81 35.71 8.10
C PHE A 63 -21.12 34.28 8.50
N GLN A 64 -21.46 33.39 7.57
CA GLN A 64 -21.68 32.00 7.93
C GLN A 64 -20.36 31.36 8.41
N ILE A 65 -20.45 30.63 9.54
CA ILE A 65 -19.41 29.72 9.98
C ILE A 65 -19.74 28.33 9.46
N VAL A 66 -18.72 27.67 8.93
CA VAL A 66 -18.75 26.27 8.55
C VAL A 66 -17.55 25.58 9.20
N HIS A 67 -17.80 24.47 9.89
CA HIS A 67 -16.74 23.60 10.41
C HIS A 67 -16.78 22.26 9.69
N CYS A 68 -15.61 21.72 9.38
CA CYS A 68 -15.48 20.39 8.80
C CYS A 68 -14.15 19.72 9.18
N GLY A 69 -14.18 18.39 9.22
CA GLY A 69 -13.04 17.55 9.58
C GLY A 69 -12.00 17.37 8.48
N LYS A 70 -10.82 16.88 8.86
CA LYS A 70 -9.77 16.43 7.94
C LYS A 70 -10.32 15.35 7.00
N GLY A 71 -9.93 15.39 5.73
CA GLY A 71 -10.34 14.40 4.74
C GLY A 71 -11.67 14.68 4.04
N THR A 72 -12.49 15.59 4.58
CA THR A 72 -13.72 16.09 3.94
C THR A 72 -13.39 16.71 2.58
N MET A 73 -14.21 16.40 1.57
CA MET A 73 -14.11 17.01 0.25
C MET A 73 -14.88 18.34 0.23
N LEU A 74 -14.19 19.43 -0.12
CA LEU A 74 -14.78 20.76 -0.22
C LEU A 74 -14.86 21.20 -1.68
N ASP A 75 -16.08 21.52 -2.13
CA ASP A 75 -16.32 22.30 -3.34
C ASP A 75 -16.98 23.65 -2.99
N ILE A 76 -16.55 24.73 -3.62
CA ILE A 76 -17.15 26.06 -3.51
C ILE A 76 -17.44 26.57 -4.93
N PHE A 77 -18.72 26.79 -5.21
CA PHE A 77 -19.23 27.37 -6.45
C PHE A 77 -19.88 28.71 -6.15
N LEU A 78 -19.50 29.75 -6.89
CA LEU A 78 -20.06 31.08 -6.72
C LEU A 78 -21.57 31.10 -7.03
N ALA A 79 -22.34 31.76 -6.16
CA ALA A 79 -23.72 32.14 -6.44
C ALA A 79 -23.81 33.60 -6.93
N GLU A 80 -22.86 34.44 -6.54
CA GLU A 80 -22.73 35.86 -6.91
C GLU A 80 -21.38 36.17 -7.61
N GLU A 81 -21.10 37.45 -7.90
CA GLU A 81 -19.87 37.87 -8.60
C GLU A 81 -18.59 37.62 -7.80
N GLU A 82 -18.67 37.65 -6.47
CA GLU A 82 -17.54 37.40 -5.58
C GLU A 82 -17.96 36.68 -4.29
N PHE A 83 -17.05 35.90 -3.71
CA PHE A 83 -17.21 35.29 -2.40
C PHE A 83 -15.89 35.38 -1.61
N GLU A 84 -15.92 36.09 -0.49
CA GLU A 84 -14.77 36.31 0.37
C GLU A 84 -14.91 35.51 1.66
N TYR A 85 -13.86 34.77 2.01
CA TYR A 85 -13.86 33.92 3.19
C TYR A 85 -12.45 33.73 3.76
N TYR A 86 -12.43 33.29 5.01
CA TYR A 86 -11.23 32.88 5.73
C TYR A 86 -11.30 31.38 6.04
N MET A 87 -10.15 30.70 6.01
CA MET A 87 -10.01 29.31 6.45
C MET A 87 -8.95 29.21 7.54
N ILE A 88 -9.32 28.66 8.68
CA ILE A 88 -8.46 28.46 9.84
C ILE A 88 -8.26 26.96 10.03
N PHE A 89 -7.10 26.47 9.63
CA PHE A 89 -6.72 25.06 9.72
C PHE A 89 -6.11 24.78 11.08
N TYR A 90 -6.53 23.69 11.71
CA TYR A 90 -5.99 23.29 13.00
C TYR A 90 -5.92 21.77 13.16
N LYS A 91 -5.06 21.35 14.09
CA LYS A 91 -4.94 19.96 14.53
C LYS A 91 -5.19 19.88 16.03
N ALA A 92 -6.11 19.02 16.44
CA ALA A 92 -6.28 18.60 17.82
C ALA A 92 -5.41 17.36 18.08
N SER A 93 -4.66 17.39 19.18
CA SER A 93 -3.83 16.28 19.65
C SER A 93 -4.10 16.01 21.11
N PHE A 94 -4.06 14.74 21.50
CA PHE A 94 -4.25 14.32 22.87
C PHE A 94 -2.93 13.82 23.46
N PRO A 95 -2.69 13.99 24.77
CA PRO A 95 -1.54 13.42 25.44
C PRO A 95 -1.56 11.89 25.34
N LEU A 96 -0.38 11.27 25.33
CA LEU A 96 -0.19 9.81 25.22
C LEU A 96 -0.89 9.04 26.35
N THR A 97 -1.04 9.66 27.53
CA THR A 97 -1.67 9.11 28.73
C THR A 97 -3.14 9.55 28.88
N LEU A 98 -3.92 9.47 27.80
CA LEU A 98 -5.33 9.82 27.85
C LEU A 98 -6.13 8.77 28.64
N GLN A 99 -7.01 9.22 29.54
CA GLN A 99 -7.83 8.31 30.34
C GLN A 99 -8.69 7.40 29.44
N PRO A 100 -8.86 6.10 29.76
CA PRO A 100 -9.62 5.16 28.93
C PRO A 100 -11.04 5.64 28.59
N LYS A 101 -11.70 6.35 29.52
CA LYS A 101 -13.02 6.95 29.31
C LYS A 101 -13.01 7.99 28.18
N LEU A 102 -11.99 8.86 28.13
CA LEU A 102 -11.84 9.87 27.08
C LEU A 102 -11.48 9.23 25.74
N VAL A 103 -10.68 8.16 25.75
CA VAL A 103 -10.39 7.37 24.53
C VAL A 103 -11.67 6.74 23.97
N ALA A 104 -12.48 6.13 24.83
CA ALA A 104 -13.76 5.56 24.42
C ALA A 104 -14.72 6.64 23.88
N LEU A 105 -14.78 7.79 24.56
CA LEU A 105 -15.59 8.92 24.12
C LEU A 105 -15.13 9.46 22.76
N LEU A 106 -13.83 9.67 22.55
CA LEU A 106 -13.28 10.13 21.28
C LEU A 106 -13.53 9.14 20.12
N LYS A 107 -13.52 7.84 20.41
CA LYS A 107 -13.86 6.79 19.44
C LYS A 107 -15.35 6.79 19.08
N GLN A 108 -16.20 7.09 20.04
CA GLN A 108 -17.64 7.17 19.82
C GLN A 108 -18.02 8.48 19.11
N TYR A 109 -17.34 9.57 19.44
CA TYR A 109 -17.71 10.91 19.06
C TYR A 109 -16.47 11.82 19.00
N ASN A 110 -16.15 12.34 17.81
CA ASN A 110 -14.99 13.19 17.60
C ASN A 110 -15.41 14.60 17.15
N PRO A 111 -15.42 15.60 18.06
CA PRO A 111 -15.92 16.93 17.76
C PRO A 111 -15.06 17.69 16.75
N PHE A 112 -13.82 17.28 16.52
CA PHE A 112 -12.92 17.89 15.54
C PHE A 112 -13.17 17.38 14.11
N GLN A 113 -14.07 16.40 13.94
CA GLN A 113 -14.45 15.88 12.62
C GLN A 113 -15.90 16.22 12.22
N LEU A 114 -16.70 16.78 13.14
CA LEU A 114 -18.10 17.08 12.88
C LEU A 114 -18.27 18.13 11.79
N GLN A 115 -19.34 18.01 11.03
CA GLN A 115 -19.77 19.03 10.08
C GLN A 115 -20.93 19.81 10.69
N TYR A 116 -20.78 21.13 10.78
CA TYR A 116 -21.85 22.01 11.22
C TYR A 116 -21.68 23.39 10.62
N ARG A 117 -22.80 24.09 10.53
CA ARG A 117 -22.85 25.45 10.00
C ARG A 117 -23.92 26.26 10.71
N PHE A 118 -23.64 27.55 10.88
CA PHE A 118 -24.60 28.47 11.46
C PHE A 118 -24.22 29.91 11.14
N LEU A 119 -25.19 30.81 11.29
CA LEU A 119 -24.95 32.24 11.28
C LEU A 119 -24.69 32.70 12.72
N PRO A 120 -23.53 33.33 13.02
CA PRO A 120 -23.24 33.80 14.36
C PRO A 120 -24.22 34.86 14.84
N ILE A 121 -24.51 34.86 16.15
CA ILE A 121 -25.35 35.90 16.78
C ILE A 121 -24.64 37.27 16.72
N ASP A 122 -23.33 37.28 16.97
CA ASP A 122 -22.48 38.47 16.86
C ASP A 122 -21.38 38.24 15.80
N PRO A 123 -21.70 38.41 14.51
CA PRO A 123 -20.78 38.13 13.43
C PRO A 123 -19.61 39.11 13.36
N LEU A 124 -19.77 40.34 13.87
CA LEU A 124 -18.72 41.36 13.79
C LEU A 124 -17.59 41.09 14.80
N SER A 125 -17.92 40.62 16.01
CA SER A 125 -16.91 40.19 16.97
C SER A 125 -16.08 39.02 16.44
N ILE A 126 -16.73 38.05 15.79
CA ILE A 126 -16.03 36.93 15.15
C ILE A 126 -15.17 37.43 13.99
N CYS A 127 -15.72 38.29 13.13
CA CYS A 127 -14.99 38.86 11.99
C CYS A 127 -13.71 39.57 12.43
N ARG A 128 -13.75 40.33 13.53
CA ARG A 128 -12.54 40.96 14.09
C ARG A 128 -11.51 39.92 14.51
N ILE A 129 -11.90 38.90 15.31
CA ILE A 129 -10.96 37.87 15.78
C ILE A 129 -10.34 37.10 14.60
N VAL A 130 -11.13 36.79 13.57
CA VAL A 130 -10.65 36.09 12.37
C VAL A 130 -9.66 36.94 11.57
N LYS A 131 -9.93 38.25 11.42
CA LYS A 131 -9.01 39.18 10.77
C LYS A 131 -7.72 39.36 11.54
N ASP A 132 -7.80 39.51 12.87
CA ASP A 132 -6.64 39.62 13.74
C ASP A 132 -5.80 38.34 13.67
N MET A 133 -6.42 37.15 13.67
CA MET A 133 -5.70 35.88 13.47
C MET A 133 -4.94 35.84 12.14
N GLU A 134 -5.56 36.31 11.06
CA GLU A 134 -4.94 36.31 9.74
C GLU A 134 -3.77 37.28 9.65
N GLN A 135 -3.93 38.48 10.22
CA GLN A 135 -2.88 39.48 10.28
C GLN A 135 -1.67 38.97 11.08
N GLU A 136 -1.90 38.44 12.29
CA GLU A 136 -0.82 37.87 13.12
C GLU A 136 -0.20 36.62 12.47
N TRP A 137 -0.97 35.84 11.69
CA TRP A 137 -0.46 34.66 11.00
C TRP A 137 0.55 34.99 9.89
N ARG A 138 0.42 36.16 9.26
CA ARG A 138 1.36 36.67 8.24
C ARG A 138 2.72 37.04 8.81
N GLU A 139 2.76 37.42 10.09
CA GLU A 139 4.00 37.73 10.79
C GLU A 139 4.67 36.42 11.23
N PHE A 140 5.73 35.99 10.53
CA PHE A 140 6.39 34.68 10.69
C PHE A 140 7.25 34.53 11.98
N ARG A 141 6.78 35.07 13.11
CA ARG A 141 7.53 35.18 14.37
C ARG A 141 6.86 34.39 15.50
N TYR A 142 7.64 34.04 16.52
CA TYR A 142 7.20 33.12 17.58
C TYR A 142 6.08 33.68 18.48
N LEU A 143 6.09 34.99 18.76
CA LEU A 143 5.09 35.63 19.62
C LEU A 143 3.72 35.68 18.93
N GLU A 144 3.73 35.99 17.65
CA GLU A 144 2.56 36.13 16.79
C GLU A 144 1.90 34.76 16.58
N ARG A 145 2.68 33.68 16.45
CA ARG A 145 2.16 32.30 16.51
C ARG A 145 1.46 31.98 17.84
N PHE A 146 1.96 32.50 18.96
CA PHE A 146 1.31 32.36 20.27
C PHE A 146 0.03 33.19 20.37
N GLN A 147 0.04 34.43 19.84
CA GLN A 147 -1.14 35.29 19.77
C GLN A 147 -2.25 34.68 18.91
N VAL A 148 -1.94 34.13 17.73
CA VAL A 148 -2.90 33.39 16.90
C VAL A 148 -3.52 32.24 17.70
N LYS A 149 -2.72 31.50 18.46
CA LYS A 149 -3.24 30.42 19.31
C LYS A 149 -4.22 30.95 20.37
N SER A 150 -3.92 32.08 21.00
CA SER A 150 -4.83 32.73 21.96
C SER A 150 -6.15 33.15 21.31
N LEU A 151 -6.07 33.85 20.17
CA LEU A 151 -7.24 34.29 19.39
C LEU A 151 -8.08 33.10 18.91
N PHE A 152 -7.44 32.00 18.53
CA PHE A 152 -8.14 30.76 18.15
C PHE A 152 -8.98 30.20 19.30
N TYR A 153 -8.45 30.15 20.52
CA TYR A 153 -9.23 29.70 21.68
C TYR A 153 -10.38 30.65 22.00
N GLN A 154 -10.18 31.96 21.83
CA GLN A 154 -11.27 32.94 21.97
C GLN A 154 -12.36 32.71 20.93
N PHE A 155 -11.99 32.52 19.66
CA PHE A 155 -12.89 32.20 18.56
C PHE A 155 -13.69 30.92 18.83
N VAL A 156 -13.01 29.83 19.19
CA VAL A 156 -13.67 28.54 19.50
C VAL A 156 -14.60 28.67 20.71
N SER A 157 -14.24 29.46 21.72
CA SER A 157 -15.11 29.71 22.87
C SER A 157 -16.45 30.32 22.44
N LEU A 158 -16.43 31.33 21.56
CA LEU A 158 -17.65 31.96 21.02
C LEU A 158 -18.49 30.97 20.20
N VAL A 159 -17.83 30.17 19.35
CA VAL A 159 -18.48 29.12 18.54
C VAL A 159 -19.19 28.11 19.44
N LEU A 160 -18.48 27.56 20.43
CA LEU A 160 -19.02 26.54 21.35
C LEU A 160 -20.15 27.10 22.22
N GLN A 161 -20.05 28.35 22.67
CA GLN A 161 -21.12 29.02 23.41
C GLN A 161 -22.40 29.13 22.59
N GLN A 162 -22.29 29.45 21.29
CA GLN A 162 -23.46 29.54 20.43
C GLN A 162 -24.04 28.16 20.13
N ILE A 163 -23.21 27.15 19.84
CA ILE A 163 -23.65 25.76 19.65
C ILE A 163 -24.42 25.27 20.88
N HIS A 164 -23.94 25.60 22.08
CA HIS A 164 -24.61 25.24 23.32
C HIS A 164 -25.99 25.90 23.49
N LYS A 165 -26.14 27.17 23.09
CA LYS A 165 -27.39 27.94 23.25
C LYS A 165 -28.44 27.61 22.20
N GLU A 166 -28.04 27.49 20.94
CA GLU A 166 -28.96 27.39 19.79
C GLU A 166 -29.24 25.94 19.37
N GLY A 167 -28.57 24.95 19.99
CA GLY A 167 -28.79 23.54 19.67
C GLY A 167 -28.47 23.21 18.21
N ILE A 168 -27.40 23.80 17.68
CA ILE A 168 -27.00 23.69 16.27
C ILE A 168 -26.84 22.21 15.89
N GLU A 169 -27.45 21.82 14.78
CA GLU A 169 -27.35 20.46 14.25
C GLU A 169 -25.89 20.17 13.84
N MET A 170 -25.37 19.05 14.35
CA MET A 170 -24.03 18.56 14.05
C MET A 170 -24.16 17.22 13.36
N ILE A 171 -23.54 17.13 12.19
CA ILE A 171 -23.58 15.96 11.33
C ILE A 171 -22.24 15.24 11.47
N GLU A 172 -22.29 13.95 11.82
CA GLU A 172 -21.11 13.10 11.73
C GLU A 172 -20.79 12.82 10.26
N PRO A 173 -19.53 12.98 9.83
CA PRO A 173 -19.16 12.68 8.45
C PRO A 173 -19.38 11.20 8.16
N ASP A 174 -19.89 10.91 6.96
CA ASP A 174 -20.09 9.55 6.52
C ASP A 174 -18.75 8.96 6.03
N LEU A 175 -18.05 8.27 6.94
CA LEU A 175 -16.69 7.79 6.69
C LEU A 175 -16.60 6.84 5.50
N ALA A 176 -17.62 6.00 5.36
CA ALA A 176 -17.69 5.05 4.28
C ALA A 176 -17.88 5.79 2.94
N LEU A 177 -18.70 6.84 2.91
CA LEU A 177 -18.82 7.73 1.75
C LEU A 177 -17.51 8.45 1.43
N GLN A 178 -16.84 9.03 2.42
CA GLN A 178 -15.56 9.72 2.19
C GLN A 178 -14.49 8.77 1.62
N ALA A 179 -14.44 7.55 2.13
CA ALA A 179 -13.60 6.48 1.58
C ALA A 179 -14.00 6.08 0.16
N MET A 180 -15.29 5.95 -0.13
CA MET A 180 -15.78 5.67 -1.50
C MET A 180 -15.38 6.79 -2.46
N LEU A 181 -15.60 8.05 -2.10
CA LEU A 181 -15.24 9.22 -2.91
C LEU A 181 -13.73 9.28 -3.16
N TYR A 182 -12.90 8.97 -2.16
CA TYR A 182 -11.46 8.86 -2.35
C TYR A 182 -11.08 7.75 -3.34
N ILE A 183 -11.70 6.57 -3.20
CA ILE A 183 -11.42 5.43 -4.10
C ILE A 183 -11.87 5.76 -5.52
N GLU A 184 -13.02 6.41 -5.70
CA GLU A 184 -13.52 6.86 -7.00
C GLU A 184 -12.51 7.78 -7.72
N GLU A 185 -11.85 8.68 -6.98
CA GLU A 185 -10.89 9.64 -7.53
C GLU A 185 -9.49 9.02 -7.77
N HIS A 186 -9.11 8.03 -6.96
CA HIS A 186 -7.73 7.54 -6.90
C HIS A 186 -7.58 6.03 -7.12
N TYR A 187 -8.60 5.33 -7.62
CA TYR A 187 -8.60 3.87 -7.76
C TYR A 187 -7.36 3.34 -8.48
N ALA A 188 -6.80 4.07 -9.45
CA ALA A 188 -5.63 3.66 -10.21
C ALA A 188 -4.30 3.73 -9.42
N LYS A 189 -4.26 4.46 -8.31
CA LYS A 189 -3.07 4.57 -7.44
C LYS A 189 -3.04 3.40 -6.43
N PRO A 190 -1.87 3.06 -5.85
CA PRO A 190 -1.81 2.16 -4.71
C PRO A 190 -2.63 2.73 -3.54
N ILE A 191 -3.65 1.99 -3.10
CA ILE A 191 -4.49 2.34 -1.95
C ILE A 191 -4.33 1.23 -0.92
N THR A 192 -3.79 1.56 0.25
CA THR A 192 -3.79 0.67 1.41
C THR A 192 -4.80 1.14 2.45
N LEU A 193 -5.22 0.25 3.33
CA LEU A 193 -6.17 0.58 4.39
C LEU A 193 -5.58 1.59 5.37
N GLU A 194 -4.27 1.49 5.64
CA GLU A 194 -3.49 2.39 6.48
C GLU A 194 -3.48 3.80 5.86
N SER A 195 -3.10 3.91 4.58
CA SER A 195 -3.05 5.19 3.88
C SER A 195 -4.42 5.87 3.84
N LEU A 196 -5.48 5.11 3.60
CA LEU A 196 -6.84 5.64 3.57
C LEU A 196 -7.32 6.10 4.95
N ALA A 197 -7.03 5.31 5.99
CA ALA A 197 -7.35 5.64 7.37
C ALA A 197 -6.61 6.91 7.82
N GLU A 198 -5.33 7.05 7.46
CA GLU A 198 -4.52 8.23 7.77
C GLU A 198 -5.03 9.49 7.06
N ILE A 199 -5.35 9.38 5.77
CA ILE A 199 -5.88 10.48 4.97
C ILE A 199 -7.20 10.99 5.56
N LEU A 200 -8.08 10.07 5.93
CA LEU A 200 -9.38 10.39 6.52
C LEU A 200 -9.30 10.71 8.01
N ASN A 201 -8.15 10.48 8.67
CA ASN A 201 -7.94 10.72 10.10
C ASN A 201 -8.79 9.85 11.04
N TYR A 202 -8.99 8.59 10.67
CA TYR A 202 -9.72 7.60 11.46
C TYR A 202 -8.87 6.37 11.76
N SER A 203 -9.29 5.61 12.76
CA SER A 203 -8.64 4.32 13.04
C SER A 203 -9.02 3.28 11.98
N ILE A 204 -8.06 2.43 11.62
CA ILE A 204 -8.25 1.32 10.67
C ILE A 204 -9.45 0.42 11.04
N PRO A 205 -9.64 0.02 12.32
CA PRO A 205 -10.78 -0.81 12.70
C PRO A 205 -12.12 -0.11 12.46
N GLN A 206 -12.24 1.18 12.81
CA GLN A 206 -13.47 1.94 12.61
C GLN A 206 -13.81 2.07 11.13
N LEU A 207 -12.83 2.44 10.30
CA LEU A 207 -13.01 2.56 8.85
C LEU A 207 -13.47 1.23 8.26
N SER A 208 -12.81 0.11 8.63
CA SER A 208 -13.13 -1.21 8.10
C SER A 208 -14.54 -1.66 8.45
N VAL A 209 -14.95 -1.49 9.71
CA VAL A 209 -16.28 -1.89 10.19
C VAL A 209 -17.36 -1.06 9.50
N LEU A 210 -17.21 0.27 9.47
CA LEU A 210 -18.21 1.16 8.90
C LEU A 210 -18.31 1.02 7.38
N PHE A 211 -17.16 0.89 6.70
CA PHE A 211 -17.11 0.69 5.25
C PHE A 211 -17.78 -0.62 4.84
N LYS A 212 -17.47 -1.73 5.51
CA LYS A 212 -18.09 -3.03 5.23
C LYS A 212 -19.57 -3.02 5.57
N LYS A 213 -19.97 -2.37 6.66
CA LYS A 213 -21.39 -2.22 7.03
C LYS A 213 -22.19 -1.47 5.96
N LYS A 214 -21.62 -0.41 5.37
CA LYS A 214 -22.30 0.40 4.35
C LYS A 214 -22.27 -0.22 2.96
N THR A 215 -21.12 -0.74 2.53
CA THR A 215 -20.89 -1.20 1.15
C THR A 215 -21.09 -2.69 0.96
N GLY A 216 -21.07 -3.49 2.03
CA GLY A 216 -21.03 -4.96 1.99
C GLY A 216 -19.66 -5.55 1.65
N TYR A 217 -18.66 -4.71 1.34
CA TYR A 217 -17.34 -5.14 0.87
C TYR A 217 -16.22 -4.65 1.80
N SER A 218 -15.07 -5.32 1.77
CA SER A 218 -13.86 -4.71 2.32
C SER A 218 -13.42 -3.53 1.46
N VAL A 219 -12.62 -2.62 2.02
CA VAL A 219 -12.06 -1.48 1.28
C VAL A 219 -11.29 -1.97 0.05
N ILE A 220 -10.45 -3.00 0.19
CA ILE A 220 -9.65 -3.54 -0.90
C ILE A 220 -10.51 -4.23 -1.96
N ASP A 221 -11.53 -5.00 -1.55
CA ASP A 221 -12.46 -5.62 -2.51
C ASP A 221 -13.23 -4.55 -3.32
N TYR A 222 -13.58 -3.44 -2.66
CA TYR A 222 -14.25 -2.33 -3.32
C TYR A 222 -13.31 -1.64 -4.33
N VAL A 223 -12.04 -1.42 -3.99
CA VAL A 223 -11.01 -0.92 -4.93
C VAL A 223 -10.88 -1.86 -6.13
N ILE A 224 -10.78 -3.17 -5.89
CA ILE A 224 -10.69 -4.17 -6.98
C ILE A 224 -11.91 -4.07 -7.89
N ARG A 225 -13.12 -4.06 -7.32
CA ARG A 225 -14.36 -3.93 -8.10
C ARG A 225 -14.37 -2.66 -8.94
N LYS A 226 -14.00 -1.53 -8.34
CA LYS A 226 -13.92 -0.26 -9.05
C LYS A 226 -12.95 -0.32 -10.23
N ARG A 227 -11.76 -0.88 -10.03
CA ARG A 227 -10.76 -1.07 -11.09
C ARG A 227 -11.27 -1.97 -12.21
N ILE A 228 -11.96 -3.06 -11.87
CA ILE A 228 -12.56 -3.97 -12.85
C ILE A 228 -13.64 -3.26 -13.67
N ASP A 229 -14.50 -2.47 -13.05
CA ASP A 229 -15.55 -1.75 -13.76
C ASP A 229 -14.98 -0.68 -14.69
N CYS A 230 -13.96 0.07 -14.26
CA CYS A 230 -13.20 0.96 -15.14
C CYS A 230 -12.55 0.20 -16.31
N ALA A 231 -12.00 -0.99 -16.04
CA ALA A 231 -11.39 -1.81 -17.09
C ALA A 231 -12.41 -2.33 -18.11
N LYS A 232 -13.63 -2.72 -17.70
CA LYS A 232 -14.71 -3.08 -18.63
C LYS A 232 -15.05 -1.93 -19.57
N SER A 233 -15.14 -0.71 -19.04
CA SER A 233 -15.37 0.49 -19.84
C SER A 233 -14.27 0.68 -20.89
N LEU A 234 -13.00 0.61 -20.49
CA LEU A 234 -11.87 0.75 -21.40
C LEU A 234 -11.80 -0.37 -22.44
N LEU A 235 -12.12 -1.62 -22.06
CA LEU A 235 -12.16 -2.78 -22.96
C LEU A 235 -13.20 -2.64 -24.07
N THR A 236 -14.32 -1.96 -23.79
CA THR A 236 -15.43 -1.77 -24.73
C THR A 236 -15.31 -0.49 -25.54
N GLN A 237 -14.70 0.56 -24.99
CA GLN A 237 -14.61 1.89 -25.62
C GLN A 237 -13.33 2.11 -26.42
N THR A 238 -12.28 1.31 -26.21
CA THR A 238 -10.96 1.55 -26.80
C THR A 238 -10.36 0.31 -27.46
N ASP A 239 -9.32 0.50 -28.26
CA ASP A 239 -8.47 -0.57 -28.81
C ASP A 239 -7.22 -0.84 -27.96
N ALA A 240 -7.06 -0.17 -26.81
CA ALA A 240 -5.90 -0.33 -25.93
C ALA A 240 -5.63 -1.80 -25.59
N THR A 241 -4.38 -2.22 -25.49
CA THR A 241 -4.03 -3.59 -25.13
C THR A 241 -4.42 -3.92 -23.69
N VAL A 242 -4.54 -5.22 -23.36
CA VAL A 242 -4.84 -5.65 -21.98
C VAL A 242 -3.76 -5.16 -21.00
N LYS A 243 -2.51 -5.09 -21.45
CA LYS A 243 -1.37 -4.57 -20.65
C LYS A 243 -1.52 -3.08 -20.35
N GLU A 244 -1.88 -2.28 -21.35
CA GLU A 244 -2.11 -0.84 -21.17
C GLU A 244 -3.30 -0.57 -20.25
N ILE A 245 -4.39 -1.33 -20.39
CA ILE A 245 -5.56 -1.22 -19.52
C ILE A 245 -5.22 -1.63 -18.08
N ALA A 246 -4.46 -2.71 -17.89
CA ALA A 246 -4.00 -3.14 -16.57
C ALA A 246 -3.20 -2.02 -15.89
N ALA A 247 -2.25 -1.42 -16.60
CA ALA A 247 -1.46 -0.30 -16.10
C ALA A 247 -2.33 0.92 -15.77
N SER A 248 -3.29 1.27 -16.62
CA SER A 248 -4.14 2.45 -16.43
C SER A 248 -5.10 2.33 -15.25
N VAL A 249 -5.53 1.13 -14.90
CA VAL A 249 -6.41 0.88 -13.74
C VAL A 249 -5.64 0.50 -12.47
N GLY A 250 -4.31 0.60 -12.48
CA GLY A 250 -3.48 0.48 -11.27
C GLY A 250 -2.87 -0.90 -11.00
N TYR A 251 -2.70 -1.73 -12.02
CA TYR A 251 -1.99 -3.01 -11.92
C TYR A 251 -0.70 -2.99 -12.74
N LYS A 252 0.43 -3.25 -12.07
CA LYS A 252 1.74 -3.39 -12.74
C LYS A 252 1.83 -4.68 -13.56
N ASP A 253 1.24 -5.77 -13.07
CA ASP A 253 1.22 -7.07 -13.74
C ASP A 253 -0.11 -7.31 -14.48
N SER A 254 -0.03 -7.37 -15.81
CA SER A 254 -1.13 -7.70 -16.71
C SER A 254 -1.70 -9.11 -16.48
N PHE A 255 -0.89 -10.08 -16.05
CA PHE A 255 -1.33 -11.45 -15.80
C PHE A 255 -2.12 -11.54 -14.51
N TYR A 256 -1.63 -10.91 -13.44
CA TYR A 256 -2.39 -10.75 -12.20
C TYR A 256 -3.73 -10.04 -12.42
N PHE A 257 -3.74 -8.92 -13.15
CA PHE A 257 -4.98 -8.25 -13.56
C PHE A 257 -5.92 -9.19 -14.31
N GLY A 258 -5.42 -9.94 -15.29
CA GLY A 258 -6.23 -10.88 -16.06
C GLY A 258 -6.90 -11.96 -15.20
N ARG A 259 -6.22 -12.46 -14.16
CA ARG A 259 -6.79 -13.40 -13.18
C ARG A 259 -7.88 -12.76 -12.33
N LEU A 260 -7.65 -11.55 -11.82
CA LEU A 260 -8.65 -10.81 -11.04
C LEU A 260 -9.89 -10.47 -11.87
N PHE A 261 -9.70 -10.01 -13.10
CA PHE A 261 -10.79 -9.72 -14.03
C PHE A 261 -11.60 -10.97 -14.31
N LYS A 262 -10.96 -12.10 -14.62
CA LYS A 262 -11.66 -13.37 -14.84
C LYS A 262 -12.41 -13.86 -13.59
N LYS A 263 -11.83 -13.69 -12.40
CA LYS A 263 -12.50 -14.03 -11.13
C LYS A 263 -13.75 -13.18 -10.90
N GLY A 264 -13.71 -11.89 -11.22
CA GLY A 264 -14.82 -10.96 -11.00
C GLY A 264 -15.90 -10.98 -12.10
N VAL A 265 -15.51 -11.24 -13.35
CA VAL A 265 -16.39 -11.13 -14.53
C VAL A 265 -16.77 -12.51 -15.10
N GLY A 266 -16.04 -13.56 -14.75
CA GLY A 266 -16.22 -14.93 -15.26
C GLY A 266 -15.34 -15.26 -16.48
N GLU A 267 -14.90 -14.24 -17.21
CA GLU A 267 -14.15 -14.40 -18.47
C GLU A 267 -12.87 -13.54 -18.50
N SER A 268 -11.91 -13.92 -19.35
CA SER A 268 -10.69 -13.11 -19.52
C SER A 268 -10.96 -11.76 -20.19
N PRO A 269 -10.15 -10.71 -19.93
CA PRO A 269 -10.32 -9.39 -20.57
C PRO A 269 -10.42 -9.44 -22.10
N GLY A 270 -9.59 -10.27 -22.75
CA GLY A 270 -9.61 -10.41 -24.21
C GLY A 270 -10.86 -11.11 -24.74
N GLN A 271 -11.39 -12.11 -24.01
CA GLN A 271 -12.65 -12.76 -24.35
C GLN A 271 -13.83 -11.81 -24.18
N PHE A 272 -13.87 -11.10 -23.04
CA PHE A 272 -14.88 -10.10 -22.74
C PHE A 272 -14.97 -9.03 -23.85
N ARG A 273 -13.82 -8.47 -24.28
CA ARG A 273 -13.78 -7.53 -25.41
C ARG A 273 -14.37 -8.11 -26.70
N ARG A 274 -14.05 -9.37 -27.01
CA ARG A 274 -14.49 -10.02 -28.25
C ARG A 274 -16.01 -10.23 -28.25
N LEU A 275 -16.57 -10.66 -27.12
CA LEU A 275 -18.01 -10.89 -26.97
C LEU A 275 -18.78 -9.58 -27.11
N GLU A 276 -18.41 -8.55 -26.33
CA GLU A 276 -19.03 -7.23 -26.38
C GLU A 276 -18.97 -6.56 -27.77
N ARG A 277 -17.85 -6.72 -28.49
CA ARG A 277 -17.73 -6.22 -29.88
C ARG A 277 -18.58 -7.00 -30.88
N THR A 278 -18.79 -8.29 -30.65
CA THR A 278 -19.61 -9.13 -31.52
C THR A 278 -21.09 -8.80 -31.32
N GLU A 279 -21.52 -8.59 -30.08
CA GLU A 279 -22.88 -8.15 -29.74
C GLU A 279 -23.18 -6.75 -30.29
N ARG A 280 -22.28 -5.77 -30.15
CA ARG A 280 -22.45 -4.43 -30.76
C ARG A 280 -22.47 -4.42 -32.29
N LYS A 281 -21.76 -5.35 -32.94
CA LYS A 281 -21.82 -5.52 -34.41
C LYS A 281 -23.16 -6.12 -34.85
N ALA A 282 -23.77 -6.98 -34.03
CA ALA A 282 -25.10 -7.53 -34.31
C ALA A 282 -26.20 -6.47 -34.16
N GLU A 283 -26.07 -5.54 -33.21
CA GLU A 283 -27.02 -4.43 -33.00
C GLU A 283 -26.97 -3.36 -34.12
N ASN A 284 -25.82 -3.16 -34.77
CA ASN A 284 -25.63 -2.16 -35.83
C ASN A 284 -25.53 -2.75 -37.24
N SER A 285 -25.94 -4.01 -37.43
CA SER A 285 -25.94 -4.63 -38.75
C SER A 285 -27.24 -4.30 -39.51
N PRO A 286 -27.18 -3.70 -40.71
CA PRO A 286 -28.38 -3.39 -41.51
C PRO A 286 -29.12 -4.65 -42.00
N SER A 287 -28.55 -5.84 -41.80
CA SER A 287 -29.13 -7.14 -42.13
C SER A 287 -29.84 -7.85 -40.97
N VAL A 288 -29.81 -7.30 -39.75
CA VAL A 288 -30.53 -7.85 -38.59
C VAL A 288 -31.79 -7.00 -38.36
N PRO A 289 -33.00 -7.56 -38.50
CA PRO A 289 -34.22 -6.78 -38.35
C PRO A 289 -34.42 -6.36 -36.89
N ILE A 290 -34.31 -5.06 -36.62
CA ILE A 290 -34.78 -4.47 -35.37
C ILE A 290 -36.31 -4.66 -35.34
N ARG A 291 -36.86 -5.14 -34.21
CA ARG A 291 -38.31 -5.39 -33.99
C ARG A 291 -39.22 -4.15 -34.17
N SER A 292 -38.64 -3.01 -34.51
CA SER A 292 -39.30 -1.71 -34.67
C SER A 292 -38.87 -1.03 -35.98
N SER A 293 -38.71 -1.78 -37.07
CA SER A 293 -38.55 -1.19 -38.40
C SER A 293 -39.88 -0.55 -38.86
N ILE A 294 -39.83 0.72 -39.23
CA ILE A 294 -40.98 1.50 -39.75
C ILE A 294 -41.32 1.06 -41.20
N ALA A 295 -40.46 0.25 -41.84
CA ALA A 295 -40.70 -0.28 -43.18
C ALA A 295 -41.33 -1.69 -43.10
N LEU A 296 -42.50 -1.82 -43.73
CA LEU A 296 -43.26 -3.06 -43.84
C LEU A 296 -42.53 -4.10 -44.70
N ASP A 297 -42.54 -5.33 -44.18
CA ASP A 297 -41.89 -6.52 -44.71
C ASP A 297 -42.48 -6.92 -46.07
N ARG A 298 -41.75 -6.68 -47.16
CA ARG A 298 -42.11 -7.21 -48.49
C ARG A 298 -40.89 -7.29 -49.42
N LEU A 299 -40.08 -8.33 -49.25
CA LEU A 299 -39.17 -8.76 -50.31
C LEU A 299 -39.87 -9.79 -51.20
N TRP A 300 -40.29 -9.31 -52.37
CA TRP A 300 -40.76 -10.13 -53.48
C TRP A 300 -39.64 -11.02 -54.01
N ARG A 301 -39.99 -12.28 -54.29
CA ARG A 301 -39.17 -13.21 -55.08
C ARG A 301 -38.99 -12.64 -56.49
N TYR A 302 -37.76 -12.38 -56.90
CA TYR A 302 -37.38 -12.35 -58.31
C TYR A 302 -36.67 -13.66 -58.64
N ILE A 303 -37.37 -14.52 -59.38
CA ILE A 303 -36.76 -15.53 -60.23
C ILE A 303 -36.56 -14.84 -61.58
N SER A 304 -35.32 -14.80 -62.04
CA SER A 304 -34.95 -14.43 -63.42
C SER A 304 -33.90 -15.43 -63.87
N ASP A 305 -34.37 -16.49 -64.52
CA ASP A 305 -33.56 -17.25 -65.48
C ASP A 305 -33.03 -16.27 -66.53
N ASP A 306 -31.74 -16.33 -66.84
CA ASP A 306 -31.29 -15.95 -68.17
C ASP A 306 -30.03 -16.73 -68.62
N ASN A 307 -30.11 -17.15 -69.87
CA ASN A 307 -29.26 -18.05 -70.66
C ASN A 307 -27.80 -17.54 -70.83
N HIS A 308 -26.74 -18.37 -70.73
CA HIS A 308 -26.16 -19.35 -71.67
C HIS A 308 -25.27 -18.81 -72.83
N TYR A 309 -23.98 -19.20 -72.77
CA TYR A 309 -22.90 -19.38 -73.79
C TYR A 309 -22.24 -18.22 -74.58
N GLN A 310 -20.90 -18.09 -74.43
CA GLN A 310 -19.83 -18.43 -75.43
C GLN A 310 -18.42 -18.24 -74.79
N TYR A 311 -17.59 -19.31 -74.64
CA TYR A 311 -16.42 -19.71 -75.48
C TYR A 311 -15.22 -18.69 -75.44
N LYS A 312 -13.92 -19.01 -75.29
CA LYS A 312 -13.08 -20.25 -75.29
C LYS A 312 -11.61 -19.88 -74.94
N HIS A 313 -10.85 -20.85 -74.40
CA HIS A 313 -9.38 -21.09 -74.54
C HIS A 313 -8.35 -19.94 -74.51
N ASN A 314 -7.38 -20.00 -73.58
CA ASN A 314 -6.06 -20.64 -73.79
C ASN A 314 -5.16 -20.59 -72.54
N ARG A 315 -4.41 -21.70 -72.33
CA ARG A 315 -3.04 -21.87 -71.78
C ARG A 315 -2.54 -20.86 -70.73
N GLU A 316 -1.97 -21.20 -69.57
CA GLU A 316 -1.11 -22.31 -69.15
C GLU A 316 -0.78 -22.07 -67.65
N GLY A 317 -0.50 -23.13 -66.89
CA GLY A 317 0.00 -23.04 -65.50
C GLY A 317 -0.98 -23.61 -64.47
N ARG A 318 -0.98 -24.95 -64.27
CA ARG A 318 -0.39 -25.61 -63.07
C ARG A 318 -1.00 -25.04 -61.76
N ILE A 319 -1.72 -25.76 -60.90
CA ILE A 319 -1.51 -27.11 -60.36
C ILE A 319 -2.85 -27.71 -59.86
N LEU A 320 -2.89 -29.04 -59.99
CA LEU A 320 -3.87 -30.04 -59.59
C LEU A 320 -4.21 -30.17 -58.09
N MET A 321 -5.31 -30.90 -57.82
CA MET A 321 -5.54 -31.84 -56.70
C MET A 321 -5.91 -31.26 -55.31
N PHE A 322 -6.87 -31.78 -54.51
CA PHE A 322 -7.56 -33.07 -54.48
C PHE A 322 -9.03 -32.96 -54.02
N LYS A 323 -9.81 -33.92 -54.52
CA LYS A 323 -11.21 -34.26 -54.28
C LYS A 323 -11.27 -35.38 -53.20
N GLN A 324 -12.45 -35.58 -52.59
CA GLN A 324 -12.90 -36.75 -51.78
C GLN A 324 -12.45 -36.75 -50.29
N SER A 325 -13.22 -37.22 -49.30
CA SER A 325 -14.59 -37.76 -49.19
C SER A 325 -15.00 -37.74 -47.71
N LYS A 326 -16.31 -37.62 -47.43
CA LYS A 326 -16.92 -37.87 -46.12
C LYS A 326 -16.68 -39.34 -45.70
N SER A 327 -16.11 -39.62 -44.50
CA SER A 327 -16.23 -40.91 -43.76
C SER A 327 -15.10 -41.12 -42.73
N VAL A 328 -14.99 -40.32 -41.66
CA VAL A 328 -14.11 -40.68 -40.51
C VAL A 328 -14.71 -40.32 -39.14
N THR A 329 -15.55 -39.27 -39.05
CA THR A 329 -16.15 -38.83 -37.77
C THR A 329 -17.22 -39.76 -37.18
N VAL A 330 -17.84 -40.62 -37.99
CA VAL A 330 -18.84 -41.60 -37.52
C VAL A 330 -18.20 -42.88 -36.97
N ALA A 331 -16.97 -43.22 -37.41
CA ALA A 331 -16.25 -44.39 -36.91
C ALA A 331 -15.69 -44.19 -35.49
N TYR A 332 -15.30 -42.96 -35.13
CA TYR A 332 -14.82 -42.65 -33.78
C TYR A 332 -15.94 -42.66 -32.72
N LEU A 333 -17.15 -42.24 -33.09
CA LEU A 333 -18.29 -42.25 -32.15
C LEU A 333 -18.83 -43.65 -31.86
N MET A 334 -18.72 -44.58 -32.83
CA MET A 334 -19.13 -45.98 -32.65
C MET A 334 -18.07 -46.82 -31.92
N LEU A 335 -16.79 -46.44 -31.96
CA LEU A 335 -15.72 -47.12 -31.22
C LEU A 335 -15.74 -46.77 -29.71
N CYS A 336 -16.18 -45.56 -29.34
CA CYS A 336 -16.33 -45.16 -27.94
C CYS A 336 -17.56 -45.78 -27.25
N LEU A 337 -18.60 -46.15 -28.01
CA LEU A 337 -19.82 -46.76 -27.45
C LEU A 337 -19.65 -48.28 -27.18
N ALA A 338 -18.74 -48.95 -27.91
CA ALA A 338 -18.44 -50.37 -27.73
C ALA A 338 -17.53 -50.66 -26.51
N LEU A 339 -16.78 -49.66 -26.01
CA LEU A 339 -15.92 -49.80 -24.82
C LEU A 339 -16.69 -49.67 -23.49
N LEU A 340 -17.95 -49.21 -23.51
CA LEU A 340 -18.77 -48.99 -22.31
C LEU A 340 -19.66 -50.18 -21.93
N LEU A 341 -19.69 -51.27 -22.71
CA LEU A 341 -20.58 -52.41 -22.50
C LEU A 341 -19.87 -53.75 -22.18
N SER A 342 -18.61 -53.70 -21.75
CA SER A 342 -17.82 -54.89 -21.43
C SER A 342 -16.97 -54.68 -20.16
N ALA A 343 -17.61 -54.64 -18.99
CA ALA A 343 -17.01 -55.08 -17.71
C ALA A 343 -18.03 -54.96 -16.55
N CYS A 344 -18.98 -55.89 -16.47
CA CYS A 344 -19.61 -56.25 -15.20
C CYS A 344 -19.85 -57.76 -15.17
N THR A 345 -18.95 -58.46 -14.47
CA THR A 345 -19.13 -59.78 -13.86
C THR A 345 -18.25 -59.76 -12.60
N SER A 346 -18.62 -60.20 -11.40
CA SER A 346 -19.86 -60.72 -10.82
C SER A 346 -19.64 -60.91 -9.30
N HIS A 347 -20.74 -61.20 -8.59
CA HIS A 347 -20.88 -61.95 -7.32
C HIS A 347 -21.11 -61.23 -5.97
N ALA A 348 -22.34 -61.44 -5.49
CA ALA A 348 -22.93 -61.29 -4.15
C ALA A 348 -22.55 -62.52 -3.25
N PRO A 349 -23.13 -62.80 -2.04
CA PRO A 349 -24.31 -62.19 -1.38
C PRO A 349 -24.33 -62.07 0.18
N ASN A 350 -25.41 -61.40 0.67
CA ASN A 350 -26.20 -61.65 1.90
C ASN A 350 -25.55 -61.43 3.30
N LEU A 351 -26.24 -61.05 4.40
CA LEU A 351 -27.66 -60.85 4.77
C LEU A 351 -27.72 -60.06 6.11
N GLN A 352 -28.88 -59.42 6.36
CA GLN A 352 -29.52 -59.12 7.66
C GLN A 352 -29.09 -57.91 8.53
N ALA A 353 -30.06 -57.00 8.69
CA ALA A 353 -30.34 -56.27 9.94
C ALA A 353 -31.35 -57.10 10.78
N PRO A 354 -31.52 -56.85 12.10
CA PRO A 354 -32.46 -55.79 12.47
C PRO A 354 -32.14 -54.98 13.74
N SER A 355 -32.86 -53.87 13.81
CA SER A 355 -33.07 -52.89 14.88
C SER A 355 -33.14 -53.39 16.34
N GLY A 356 -32.56 -52.59 17.24
CA GLY A 356 -32.90 -52.51 18.65
C GLY A 356 -32.74 -51.07 19.16
N LYS A 357 -33.83 -50.45 19.62
CA LYS A 357 -33.85 -49.18 20.37
C LYS A 357 -33.20 -49.40 21.74
N GLN A 358 -32.33 -48.49 22.20
CA GLN A 358 -32.39 -47.95 23.56
C GLN A 358 -31.45 -46.74 23.78
N SER A 359 -31.95 -45.87 24.65
CA SER A 359 -31.43 -44.60 25.15
C SER A 359 -30.12 -44.76 25.93
N SER A 360 -29.16 -43.83 25.79
CA SER A 360 -28.50 -43.14 26.91
C SER A 360 -27.30 -42.27 26.49
N SER A 361 -27.23 -41.10 27.15
CA SER A 361 -26.06 -40.35 27.62
C SER A 361 -24.86 -40.05 26.70
N ALA A 362 -24.62 -38.74 26.60
CA ALA A 362 -23.37 -38.10 26.21
C ALA A 362 -22.11 -38.76 26.78
N THR A 363 -21.08 -38.91 25.93
CA THR A 363 -19.68 -38.81 26.36
C THR A 363 -18.86 -38.23 25.21
N THR A 364 -18.27 -37.09 25.49
CA THR A 364 -17.35 -36.32 24.66
C THR A 364 -16.07 -37.12 24.44
N SER A 365 -15.74 -37.44 23.19
CA SER A 365 -14.40 -37.92 22.82
C SER A 365 -13.49 -36.73 22.52
N ALA A 366 -12.43 -36.59 23.32
CA ALA A 366 -11.35 -35.63 23.09
C ALA A 366 -10.54 -35.98 21.83
N PRO A 367 -9.91 -35.00 21.15
CA PRO A 367 -8.98 -35.25 20.05
C PRO A 367 -7.66 -35.87 20.58
N PRO A 368 -6.84 -36.50 19.72
CA PRO A 368 -5.69 -37.30 20.13
C PRO A 368 -4.57 -36.43 20.71
N SER A 369 -3.94 -36.97 21.76
CA SER A 369 -2.78 -36.43 22.47
C SER A 369 -1.63 -36.09 21.52
N SER A 370 -1.19 -34.84 21.54
CA SER A 370 0.08 -34.39 20.99
C SER A 370 1.24 -34.93 21.83
N ALA A 371 2.34 -35.29 21.16
CA ALA A 371 3.61 -35.57 21.80
C ALA A 371 4.07 -34.32 22.58
N GLN A 372 4.56 -34.51 23.81
CA GLN A 372 5.12 -33.42 24.62
C GLN A 372 6.41 -32.91 23.97
N THR A 373 6.30 -31.84 23.18
CA THR A 373 7.46 -31.07 22.71
C THR A 373 8.10 -30.40 23.92
N LYS A 374 9.40 -30.63 24.16
CA LYS A 374 10.13 -29.86 25.16
C LYS A 374 10.12 -28.39 24.78
N THR A 375 9.89 -27.53 25.76
CA THR A 375 9.78 -26.08 25.60
C THR A 375 10.80 -25.39 26.49
N LYS A 376 11.14 -24.14 26.13
CA LYS A 376 11.99 -23.24 26.92
C LYS A 376 11.36 -21.87 27.00
N VAL A 377 11.63 -21.16 28.09
CA VAL A 377 11.17 -19.79 28.29
C VAL A 377 12.24 -18.82 27.81
N ILE A 378 11.83 -17.81 27.06
CA ILE A 378 12.70 -16.71 26.63
C ILE A 378 12.07 -15.37 27.00
N SER A 379 12.88 -14.41 27.41
CA SER A 379 12.44 -13.03 27.68
C SER A 379 12.44 -12.21 26.39
N THR A 380 11.30 -11.58 26.10
CA THR A 380 11.11 -10.73 24.92
C THR A 380 10.59 -9.35 25.32
N ILE A 381 10.52 -8.42 24.37
CA ILE A 381 9.91 -7.10 24.61
C ILE A 381 8.41 -7.18 24.96
N ASN A 382 7.76 -8.30 24.63
CA ASN A 382 6.35 -8.56 24.93
C ASN A 382 6.17 -9.40 26.20
N GLY A 383 7.24 -9.59 26.99
CA GLY A 383 7.28 -10.43 28.18
C GLY A 383 7.92 -11.78 27.93
N ASP A 384 7.92 -12.61 28.97
CA ASP A 384 8.41 -13.98 28.88
C ASP A 384 7.44 -14.84 28.08
N ILE A 385 7.94 -15.57 27.10
CA ILE A 385 7.16 -16.49 26.29
C ILE A 385 7.78 -17.89 26.30
N GLU A 386 6.93 -18.89 26.17
CA GLU A 386 7.32 -20.29 26.05
C GLU A 386 7.38 -20.66 24.56
N ILE A 387 8.54 -21.14 24.12
CA ILE A 387 8.79 -21.57 22.73
C ILE A 387 9.25 -23.03 22.70
N PRO A 388 9.08 -23.75 21.56
CA PRO A 388 9.71 -25.06 21.39
C PRO A 388 11.23 -24.97 21.60
N ASP A 389 11.80 -25.98 22.26
CA ASP A 389 13.26 -26.05 22.49
C ASP A 389 14.03 -26.11 21.16
N HIS A 390 13.44 -26.82 20.18
CA HIS A 390 13.91 -26.95 18.80
C HIS A 390 12.76 -26.69 17.81
N PRO A 391 12.53 -25.43 17.40
CA PRO A 391 11.50 -25.09 16.42
C PRO A 391 11.88 -25.60 15.01
N ASN A 392 10.94 -26.26 14.33
CA ASN A 392 11.15 -26.89 13.02
C ASN A 392 10.31 -26.24 11.90
N ARG A 393 9.23 -25.54 12.24
CA ARG A 393 8.26 -24.95 11.32
C ARG A 393 8.22 -23.44 11.56
N ILE A 394 9.29 -22.77 11.18
CA ILE A 394 9.48 -21.35 11.45
C ILE A 394 8.88 -20.51 10.32
N VAL A 395 8.02 -19.55 10.65
CA VAL A 395 7.65 -18.46 9.73
C VAL A 395 8.38 -17.20 10.18
N ALA A 396 9.09 -16.56 9.26
CA ALA A 396 9.89 -15.38 9.54
C ALA A 396 9.51 -14.25 8.57
N ASP A 397 8.89 -13.18 9.09
CA ASP A 397 8.62 -11.99 8.27
C ASP A 397 9.79 -11.02 8.19
N GLN A 398 10.72 -11.11 9.14
CA GLN A 398 12.03 -10.46 9.13
C GLN A 398 13.10 -11.45 9.60
N TYR A 399 14.38 -11.07 9.47
CA TYR A 399 15.53 -11.87 9.90
C TYR A 399 15.70 -13.23 9.18
N LEU A 400 15.08 -13.39 8.01
CA LEU A 400 15.12 -14.60 7.20
C LEU A 400 16.56 -15.07 6.91
N GLY A 401 17.45 -14.13 6.55
CA GLY A 401 18.86 -14.45 6.28
C GLY A 401 19.61 -14.94 7.52
N SER A 402 19.23 -14.52 8.72
CA SER A 402 19.86 -14.91 9.99
C SER A 402 19.55 -16.37 10.33
N PHE A 403 18.33 -16.85 10.05
CA PHE A 403 18.01 -18.28 10.14
C PHE A 403 18.80 -19.10 9.11
N ILE A 404 18.83 -18.64 7.86
CA ILE A 404 19.50 -19.35 6.75
C ILE A 404 21.01 -19.45 7.02
N ALA A 405 21.64 -18.41 7.57
CA ALA A 405 23.05 -18.41 7.96
C ALA A 405 23.37 -19.51 8.99
N LEU A 406 22.42 -19.82 9.88
CA LEU A 406 22.53 -20.86 10.90
C LEU A 406 22.07 -22.24 10.41
N GLY A 407 21.81 -22.39 9.10
CA GLY A 407 21.40 -23.65 8.50
C GLY A 407 19.95 -24.04 8.78
N VAL A 408 19.10 -23.07 9.14
CA VAL A 408 17.66 -23.27 9.32
C VAL A 408 16.92 -22.52 8.23
N ILE A 409 16.09 -23.22 7.45
CA ILE A 409 15.29 -22.61 6.38
C ILE A 409 13.86 -22.42 6.91
N PRO A 410 13.39 -21.17 7.12
CA PRO A 410 12.00 -20.93 7.47
C PRO A 410 11.04 -21.47 6.40
N ILE A 411 9.90 -22.00 6.83
CA ILE A 411 8.90 -22.58 5.92
C ILE A 411 8.06 -21.52 5.22
N GLY A 412 8.07 -20.27 5.71
CA GLY A 412 7.34 -19.18 5.07
C GLY A 412 7.90 -17.80 5.40
N ALA A 413 7.81 -16.91 4.40
CA ALA A 413 8.16 -15.49 4.50
C ALA A 413 7.33 -14.65 3.50
N PRO A 414 7.14 -13.34 3.76
CA PRO A 414 6.47 -12.45 2.83
C PRO A 414 7.19 -12.36 1.47
N GLY A 415 6.41 -12.17 0.40
CA GLY A 415 6.87 -12.16 -0.98
C GLY A 415 7.94 -11.11 -1.29
N LEU A 416 8.02 -10.04 -0.51
CA LEU A 416 9.05 -9.01 -0.61
C LEU A 416 10.45 -9.54 -0.25
N HIS A 417 10.56 -10.26 0.87
CA HIS A 417 11.83 -10.84 1.34
C HIS A 417 12.28 -12.02 0.50
N ARG A 418 11.34 -12.65 -0.22
CA ARG A 418 11.60 -13.70 -1.21
C ARG A 418 12.28 -13.22 -2.50
N GLN A 419 12.49 -11.91 -2.67
CA GLN A 419 13.20 -11.35 -3.82
C GLN A 419 14.70 -11.16 -3.53
N ASN A 420 15.18 -11.52 -2.33
CA ASN A 420 16.57 -11.33 -1.94
C ASN A 420 17.52 -12.19 -2.79
N PRO A 421 18.34 -11.60 -3.67
CA PRO A 421 19.22 -12.37 -4.56
C PRO A 421 20.32 -13.09 -3.80
N TYR A 422 20.72 -12.61 -2.61
CA TYR A 422 21.74 -13.26 -1.78
C TYR A 422 21.25 -14.56 -1.14
N LEU A 423 19.92 -14.77 -1.12
CA LEU A 423 19.28 -15.94 -0.51
C LEU A 423 18.58 -16.83 -1.56
N ALA A 424 18.77 -16.56 -2.86
CA ALA A 424 17.95 -17.13 -3.94
C ALA A 424 17.81 -18.66 -3.91
N GLU A 425 18.88 -19.39 -3.55
CA GLU A 425 18.81 -20.85 -3.46
C GLU A 425 17.95 -21.32 -2.28
N ALA A 426 18.16 -20.77 -1.09
CA ALA A 426 17.41 -21.12 0.11
C ALA A 426 15.91 -20.75 -0.04
N LEU A 427 15.62 -19.61 -0.68
CA LEU A 427 14.26 -19.11 -0.88
C LEU A 427 13.38 -19.99 -1.77
N LYS A 428 13.95 -20.94 -2.52
CA LYS A 428 13.16 -21.93 -3.28
C LYS A 428 12.29 -22.81 -2.38
N ALA A 429 12.74 -23.06 -1.15
CA ALA A 429 12.05 -23.90 -0.17
C ALA A 429 11.15 -23.10 0.79
N VAL A 430 11.10 -21.77 0.68
CA VAL A 430 10.33 -20.88 1.57
C VAL A 430 9.01 -20.54 0.91
N GLU A 431 7.86 -20.86 1.53
CA GLU A 431 6.56 -20.53 0.96
C GLU A 431 6.24 -19.03 1.05
N ASP A 432 5.53 -18.52 0.04
CA ASP A 432 5.10 -17.12 0.01
C ASP A 432 3.85 -16.89 0.86
N THR A 433 4.04 -16.23 2.00
CA THR A 433 2.94 -15.93 2.93
C THR A 433 2.09 -14.74 2.49
N GLY A 434 2.39 -14.04 1.38
CA GLY A 434 1.68 -12.86 0.89
C GLY A 434 2.60 -11.64 0.80
N ASP A 435 2.07 -10.47 0.38
CA ASP A 435 2.87 -9.32 -0.08
C ASP A 435 3.89 -8.73 0.92
N VAL A 436 3.69 -7.52 1.45
CA VAL A 436 4.74 -6.80 2.20
C VAL A 436 4.95 -7.38 3.61
N THR A 437 3.88 -7.77 4.30
CA THR A 437 3.92 -8.28 5.69
C THR A 437 3.31 -9.68 5.84
N GLY A 438 2.95 -10.33 4.73
CA GLY A 438 2.27 -11.63 4.72
C GLY A 438 0.79 -11.60 5.16
N SER A 439 0.03 -12.60 4.75
CA SER A 439 -1.37 -12.87 5.13
C SER A 439 -1.43 -13.80 6.34
N LEU A 440 -2.25 -13.46 7.34
CA LEU A 440 -2.48 -14.32 8.50
C LEU A 440 -3.04 -15.69 8.10
N GLU A 441 -3.92 -15.75 7.10
CA GLU A 441 -4.53 -17.00 6.62
C GLU A 441 -3.47 -17.98 6.10
N LYS A 442 -2.54 -17.48 5.28
CA LYS A 442 -1.43 -18.28 4.76
C LYS A 442 -0.47 -18.73 5.87
N VAL A 443 -0.24 -17.88 6.87
CA VAL A 443 0.59 -18.27 8.04
C VAL A 443 -0.10 -19.39 8.83
N VAL A 444 -1.42 -19.37 8.99
CA VAL A 444 -2.18 -20.47 9.62
C VAL A 444 -2.06 -21.77 8.81
N GLU A 445 -2.18 -21.70 7.48
CA GLU A 445 -2.07 -22.86 6.59
C GLU A 445 -0.72 -23.57 6.71
N LEU A 446 0.35 -22.81 6.97
CA LEU A 446 1.69 -23.34 7.17
C LEU A 446 1.88 -24.06 8.51
N GLN A 447 0.94 -23.94 9.46
CA GLN A 447 1.03 -24.57 10.79
C GLN A 447 2.41 -24.39 11.45
N PRO A 448 2.85 -23.13 11.69
CA PRO A 448 4.14 -22.87 12.30
C PRO A 448 4.20 -23.31 13.76
N ASP A 449 5.40 -23.67 14.22
CA ASP A 449 5.69 -23.90 15.65
C ASP A 449 6.46 -22.73 16.29
N LEU A 450 6.94 -21.79 15.47
CA LEU A 450 7.50 -20.51 15.88
C LEU A 450 7.25 -19.46 14.78
N ILE A 451 6.91 -18.25 15.19
CA ILE A 451 6.83 -17.08 14.30
C ILE A 451 7.83 -16.03 14.78
N VAL A 452 8.59 -15.44 13.86
CA VAL A 452 9.45 -14.29 14.14
C VAL A 452 9.01 -13.10 13.30
N THR A 453 8.77 -11.98 13.97
CA THR A 453 8.23 -10.77 13.34
C THR A 453 9.00 -9.51 13.70
N GLY A 454 9.11 -8.60 12.73
CA GLY A 454 9.55 -7.23 12.97
C GLY A 454 8.45 -6.27 13.46
N ASP A 455 7.18 -6.69 13.39
CA ASP A 455 6.02 -5.86 13.74
C ASP A 455 5.62 -6.07 15.21
N THR A 456 5.85 -5.04 16.02
CA THR A 456 5.73 -5.09 17.47
C THR A 456 4.37 -4.66 17.98
N GLN A 457 3.54 -4.02 17.14
CA GLN A 457 2.33 -3.32 17.61
C GLN A 457 1.06 -3.70 16.86
N ASN A 458 1.11 -3.98 15.56
CA ASN A 458 -0.11 -4.15 14.77
C ASN A 458 -0.49 -5.62 14.56
N ARG A 459 0.50 -6.52 14.49
CA ARG A 459 0.28 -7.92 14.11
C ARG A 459 0.63 -8.94 15.18
N TYR A 460 1.44 -8.56 16.18
CA TYR A 460 1.87 -9.46 17.24
C TYR A 460 0.71 -10.25 17.87
N GLU A 461 -0.35 -9.59 18.32
CA GLU A 461 -1.49 -10.28 18.96
C GLU A 461 -2.19 -11.30 18.04
N SER A 462 -2.20 -11.05 16.74
CA SER A 462 -2.82 -11.96 15.77
C SER A 462 -1.92 -13.14 15.45
N LEU A 463 -0.60 -12.91 15.31
CA LEU A 463 0.40 -13.94 15.08
C LEU A 463 0.57 -14.85 16.31
N SER A 464 0.54 -14.28 17.52
CA SER A 464 0.61 -15.02 18.79
C SER A 464 -0.58 -15.96 19.02
N LYS A 465 -1.69 -15.78 18.31
CA LYS A 465 -2.83 -16.73 18.31
C LYS A 465 -2.60 -17.93 17.40
N ILE A 466 -1.60 -17.88 16.51
CA ILE A 466 -1.26 -18.95 15.57
C ILE A 466 -0.17 -19.85 16.18
N ALA A 467 0.94 -19.25 16.62
CA ALA A 467 2.07 -19.94 17.24
C ALA A 467 2.84 -19.00 18.18
N PRO A 468 3.70 -19.51 19.08
CA PRO A 468 4.62 -18.67 19.85
C PRO A 468 5.33 -17.69 18.93
N THR A 469 5.24 -16.39 19.25
CA THR A 469 5.69 -15.32 18.36
C THR A 469 6.73 -14.47 19.06
N ILE A 470 7.88 -14.27 18.42
CA ILE A 470 8.95 -13.38 18.87
C ILE A 470 8.88 -12.11 18.05
N SER A 471 8.75 -10.97 18.72
CA SER A 471 8.83 -9.66 18.07
C SER A 471 10.18 -9.02 18.33
N ILE A 472 10.87 -8.64 17.25
CA ILE A 472 12.17 -7.96 17.31
C ILE A 472 12.06 -6.69 16.45
N PRO A 473 11.97 -5.49 17.05
CA PRO A 473 11.83 -4.25 16.30
C PRO A 473 12.99 -4.06 15.31
N TYR A 474 12.67 -3.50 14.15
CA TYR A 474 13.68 -3.14 13.15
C TYR A 474 14.79 -2.26 13.76
N GLY A 475 16.04 -2.62 13.46
CA GLY A 475 17.22 -1.89 13.93
C GLY A 475 17.65 -2.19 15.38
N ASN A 476 16.92 -3.02 16.13
CA ASN A 476 17.33 -3.41 17.48
C ASN A 476 18.60 -4.27 17.49
N LEU A 477 18.68 -5.24 16.58
CA LEU A 477 19.89 -6.00 16.32
C LEU A 477 20.66 -5.22 15.25
N LYS A 478 21.82 -4.67 15.63
CA LYS A 478 22.47 -3.60 14.85
C LYS A 478 23.45 -4.10 13.80
N ASN A 479 23.90 -5.35 13.94
CA ASN A 479 24.96 -5.94 13.13
C ASN A 479 24.85 -7.47 13.09
N ALA A 480 25.65 -8.08 12.20
CA ALA A 480 25.69 -9.53 12.00
C ALA A 480 26.02 -10.29 13.29
N HIS A 481 26.95 -9.79 14.11
CA HIS A 481 27.33 -10.42 15.39
C HIS A 481 26.17 -10.46 16.38
N GLU A 482 25.48 -9.34 16.58
CA GLU A 482 24.29 -9.27 17.45
C GLU A 482 23.18 -10.20 16.94
N GLU A 483 22.91 -10.17 15.64
CA GLU A 483 21.89 -11.02 15.02
C GLU A 483 22.20 -12.51 15.18
N LEU A 484 23.37 -12.96 14.74
CA LEU A 484 23.68 -14.40 14.78
C LEU A 484 23.95 -14.90 16.19
N THR A 485 24.45 -14.06 17.11
CA THR A 485 24.55 -14.44 18.52
C THR A 485 23.16 -14.64 19.12
N TYR A 486 22.22 -13.75 18.82
CA TYR A 486 20.84 -13.85 19.29
C TYR A 486 20.16 -15.11 18.75
N PHE A 487 20.16 -15.30 17.43
CA PHE A 487 19.51 -16.44 16.79
C PHE A 487 20.22 -17.76 17.06
N GLY A 488 21.55 -17.75 17.25
CA GLY A 488 22.33 -18.90 17.69
C GLY A 488 21.82 -19.43 19.03
N LYS A 489 21.69 -18.56 20.03
CA LYS A 489 21.11 -18.93 21.34
C LYS A 489 19.65 -19.34 21.24
N LEU A 490 18.87 -18.63 20.43
CA LEU A 490 17.44 -18.93 20.25
C LEU A 490 17.24 -20.35 19.69
N LEU A 491 18.09 -20.77 18.76
CA LEU A 491 17.97 -22.05 18.05
C LEU A 491 18.80 -23.18 18.66
N GLY A 492 19.64 -22.90 19.68
CA GLY A 492 20.61 -23.86 20.22
C GLY A 492 21.72 -24.20 19.23
N ARG A 493 22.14 -23.19 18.46
CA ARG A 493 23.13 -23.24 17.36
C ARG A 493 24.26 -22.25 17.59
N GLU A 494 24.69 -22.08 18.84
CA GLU A 494 25.75 -21.14 19.20
C GLU A 494 27.08 -21.47 18.53
N LYS A 495 27.41 -22.75 18.37
CA LYS A 495 28.66 -23.18 17.71
C LYS A 495 28.65 -22.84 16.22
N GLU A 496 27.52 -23.03 15.55
CA GLU A 496 27.33 -22.67 14.15
C GLU A 496 27.38 -21.15 13.97
N ALA A 497 26.78 -20.39 14.89
CA ALA A 497 26.87 -18.93 14.91
C ALA A 497 28.32 -18.45 15.07
N GLU A 498 29.06 -19.01 16.04
CA GLU A 498 30.47 -18.68 16.28
C GLU A 498 31.34 -19.02 15.05
N ALA A 499 31.13 -20.17 14.43
CA ALA A 499 31.86 -20.58 13.24
C ALA A 499 31.57 -19.67 12.04
N TRP A 500 30.29 -19.31 11.82
CA TRP A 500 29.90 -18.41 10.74
C TRP A 500 30.47 -17.01 10.96
N LEU A 501 30.40 -16.48 12.19
CA LEU A 501 30.95 -15.17 12.53
C LEU A 501 32.47 -15.11 12.39
N ALA A 502 33.19 -16.21 12.68
CA ALA A 502 34.63 -16.28 12.44
C ALA A 502 34.98 -16.19 10.94
N ASP A 503 34.24 -16.88 10.06
CA ASP A 503 34.41 -16.75 8.61
C ASP A 503 34.06 -15.34 8.12
N TYR A 504 32.94 -14.79 8.62
CA TYR A 504 32.52 -13.42 8.36
C TYR A 504 33.63 -12.43 8.71
N ASP A 505 34.16 -12.46 9.94
CA ASP A 505 35.21 -11.56 10.39
C ASP A 505 36.49 -11.67 9.56
N GLN A 506 36.88 -12.89 9.19
CA GLN A 506 38.03 -13.11 8.32
C GLN A 506 37.83 -12.45 6.95
N ARG A 507 36.65 -12.61 6.34
CA ARG A 507 36.34 -12.05 5.02
C ARG A 507 36.17 -10.54 5.04
N ILE A 508 35.52 -9.99 6.06
CA ILE A 508 35.42 -8.54 6.26
C ILE A 508 36.80 -7.93 6.47
N ALA A 509 37.69 -8.56 7.26
CA ALA A 509 39.06 -8.11 7.44
C ALA A 509 39.83 -8.09 6.11
N ALA A 510 39.69 -9.14 5.29
CA ALA A 510 40.32 -9.19 3.97
C ALA A 510 39.80 -8.09 3.02
N ALA A 511 38.48 -7.85 3.00
CA ALA A 511 37.86 -6.79 2.22
C ALA A 511 38.34 -5.39 2.68
N LYS A 512 38.41 -5.17 4.00
CA LYS A 512 38.88 -3.91 4.59
C LYS A 512 40.34 -3.62 4.24
N GLU A 513 41.21 -4.63 4.30
CA GLU A 513 42.61 -4.48 3.92
C GLU A 513 42.79 -4.18 2.42
N LYS A 514 41.95 -4.75 1.56
CA LYS A 514 41.90 -4.40 0.14
C LYS A 514 41.52 -2.93 -0.07
N VAL A 515 40.43 -2.48 0.56
CA VAL A 515 39.92 -1.10 0.46
C VAL A 515 40.94 -0.09 1.01
N LYS A 516 41.55 -0.37 2.16
CA LYS A 516 42.53 0.52 2.81
C LYS A 516 43.76 0.81 1.95
N LYS A 517 44.13 -0.09 1.04
CA LYS A 517 45.29 0.09 0.13
C LYS A 517 45.01 1.08 -1.00
N VAL A 518 43.75 1.28 -1.38
CA VAL A 518 43.37 2.08 -2.55
C VAL A 518 42.60 3.35 -2.19
N ILE A 519 41.93 3.37 -1.04
CA ILE A 519 41.13 4.51 -0.58
C ILE A 519 41.91 5.33 0.45
N PRO A 520 42.01 6.67 0.30
CA PRO A 520 42.62 7.53 1.29
C PRO A 520 41.94 7.43 2.67
N GLU A 521 42.72 7.46 3.75
CA GLU A 521 42.21 7.27 5.12
C GLU A 521 41.14 8.28 5.56
N ASN A 522 41.20 9.50 5.02
CA ASN A 522 40.25 10.58 5.30
C ASN A 522 39.14 10.71 4.25
N ALA A 523 39.05 9.79 3.29
CA ALA A 523 37.99 9.81 2.30
C ALA A 523 36.62 9.59 2.94
N THR A 524 35.65 10.37 2.48
CA THR A 524 34.27 10.34 2.96
C THR A 524 33.36 9.61 1.99
N PHE A 525 32.38 8.90 2.53
CA PHE A 525 31.44 8.06 1.80
C PHE A 525 30.02 8.47 2.13
N SER A 526 29.18 8.59 1.11
CA SER A 526 27.77 8.88 1.28
C SER A 526 26.93 7.75 0.73
N ILE A 527 25.90 7.35 1.48
CA ILE A 527 24.90 6.38 1.04
C ILE A 527 23.63 7.14 0.74
N LEU A 528 23.28 7.21 -0.55
CA LEU A 528 22.15 7.96 -1.05
C LEU A 528 21.18 7.04 -1.81
N GLU A 529 19.91 7.40 -1.87
CA GLU A 529 18.90 6.76 -2.73
C GLU A 529 18.20 7.83 -3.56
N SER A 530 18.07 7.59 -4.87
CA SER A 530 17.27 8.43 -5.77
C SER A 530 15.93 7.74 -6.01
N ALA A 531 14.86 8.29 -5.43
CA ALA A 531 13.50 7.76 -5.56
C ALA A 531 12.59 8.80 -6.22
N GLU A 532 12.24 8.59 -7.50
CA GLU A 532 11.40 9.42 -8.39
C GLU A 532 11.64 10.95 -8.32
N LYS A 533 11.24 11.61 -7.23
CA LYS A 533 11.32 13.06 -7.03
C LYS A 533 12.18 13.50 -5.85
N ASN A 534 12.60 12.57 -5.00
CA ASN A 534 13.30 12.85 -3.76
C ASN A 534 14.64 12.11 -3.71
N THR A 535 15.61 12.69 -3.01
CA THR A 535 16.85 12.00 -2.66
C THR A 535 16.88 11.77 -1.16
N TYR A 536 17.30 10.58 -0.75
CA TYR A 536 17.45 10.20 0.65
C TYR A 536 18.90 9.91 0.97
N ALA A 537 19.32 10.20 2.20
CA ALA A 537 20.59 9.72 2.77
C ALA A 537 20.34 8.70 3.86
N TYR A 538 21.28 7.76 4.05
CA TYR A 538 21.19 6.68 5.03
C TYR A 538 22.40 6.62 5.95
N GLY A 539 22.15 6.20 7.19
CA GLY A 539 23.14 5.96 8.23
C GLY A 539 23.68 4.53 8.21
N GLU A 540 24.27 4.12 9.33
CA GLU A 540 24.97 2.84 9.47
C GLU A 540 24.07 1.63 9.71
N ASN A 541 22.77 1.81 9.94
CA ASN A 541 21.85 0.74 10.33
C ASN A 541 20.46 0.89 9.69
N PHE A 542 20.40 1.10 8.36
CA PHE A 542 19.15 1.24 7.61
C PHE A 542 19.14 0.56 6.22
N GLY A 543 19.98 -0.48 6.03
CA GLY A 543 20.18 -1.10 4.71
C GLY A 543 20.87 -0.15 3.73
N ARG A 544 20.66 -0.35 2.42
CA ARG A 544 21.30 0.44 1.33
C ARG A 544 22.84 0.40 1.36
N GLY A 545 23.42 -0.55 2.10
CA GLY A 545 24.84 -0.64 2.38
C GLY A 545 25.32 0.02 3.67
N GLY A 546 24.44 0.57 4.51
CA GLY A 546 24.82 1.22 5.77
C GLY A 546 25.77 0.38 6.62
N GLN A 547 25.38 -0.87 6.87
CA GLN A 547 26.17 -1.84 7.62
C GLN A 547 27.47 -2.21 6.88
N ALA A 548 27.41 -2.44 5.57
CA ALA A 548 28.58 -2.82 4.78
C ALA A 548 29.66 -1.71 4.75
N VAL A 549 29.23 -0.46 4.52
CA VAL A 549 30.11 0.69 4.30
C VAL A 549 30.64 1.24 5.63
N TYR A 550 29.75 1.57 6.55
CA TYR A 550 30.13 2.29 7.77
C TYR A 550 30.54 1.36 8.89
N GLN A 551 29.89 0.19 9.04
CA GLN A 551 30.25 -0.75 10.11
C GLN A 551 31.36 -1.72 9.66
N ALA A 552 31.16 -2.46 8.57
CA ALA A 552 32.06 -3.52 8.14
C ALA A 552 33.38 -2.99 7.57
N LEU A 553 33.33 -2.12 6.55
CA LEU A 553 34.52 -1.48 5.99
C LEU A 553 35.09 -0.39 6.90
N GLY A 554 34.27 0.19 7.79
CA GLY A 554 34.70 1.27 8.69
C GLY A 554 34.94 2.60 7.97
N LEU A 555 34.29 2.82 6.84
CA LEU A 555 34.36 4.07 6.08
C LEU A 555 33.54 5.15 6.79
N LYS A 556 33.80 6.43 6.51
CA LYS A 556 33.23 7.54 7.28
C LYS A 556 32.31 8.41 6.43
N PRO A 557 31.15 8.85 6.94
CA PRO A 557 30.35 9.87 6.28
C PRO A 557 31.01 11.24 6.31
N PRO A 558 30.55 12.22 5.50
CA PRO A 558 31.00 13.59 5.61
C PRO A 558 30.81 14.13 7.03
N ALA A 559 31.87 14.72 7.59
CA ALA A 559 31.90 15.12 9.01
C ALA A 559 30.76 16.08 9.40
N ALA A 560 30.31 16.92 8.46
CA ALA A 560 29.23 17.88 8.65
C ALA A 560 27.84 17.26 8.89
N VAL A 561 27.65 15.98 8.55
CA VAL A 561 26.39 15.26 8.68
C VAL A 561 26.51 13.95 9.47
N ALA A 562 27.74 13.52 9.79
CA ALA A 562 28.03 12.24 10.45
C ALA A 562 27.18 11.98 11.70
N LYS A 563 27.14 12.96 12.61
CA LYS A 563 26.35 12.85 13.85
C LYS A 563 24.85 12.72 13.54
N ASP A 564 24.32 13.61 12.69
CA ASP A 564 22.90 13.67 12.40
C ASP A 564 22.41 12.41 11.66
N ILE A 565 23.20 11.89 10.73
CA ILE A 565 22.80 10.73 9.92
C ILE A 565 22.90 9.41 10.71
N PHE A 566 23.85 9.28 11.63
CA PHE A 566 23.93 8.13 12.54
C PHE A 566 22.89 8.20 13.67
N GLU A 567 22.46 9.38 14.07
CA GLU A 567 21.36 9.50 15.03
C GLU A 567 19.99 9.19 14.39
N LYS A 568 19.73 9.74 13.20
CA LYS A 568 18.43 9.60 12.52
C LYS A 568 18.30 8.35 11.66
N GLN A 569 19.42 7.74 11.26
CA GLN A 569 19.53 6.60 10.34
C GLN A 569 19.04 6.84 8.90
N TRP A 570 18.22 7.85 8.66
CA TRP A 570 17.87 8.32 7.32
C TRP A 570 17.51 9.81 7.32
N ALA A 571 17.58 10.45 6.16
CA ALA A 571 17.12 11.82 5.96
C ALA A 571 16.64 12.04 4.53
N GLU A 572 15.49 12.67 4.34
CA GLU A 572 15.07 13.22 3.04
C GLU A 572 15.84 14.52 2.76
N LEU A 573 16.41 14.63 1.58
CA LEU A 573 17.27 15.74 1.18
C LEU A 573 16.57 16.63 0.16
N SER A 574 16.52 17.92 0.44
CA SER A 574 16.25 18.93 -0.58
C SER A 574 17.48 19.12 -1.48
N ASN A 575 17.26 19.67 -2.67
CA ASN A 575 18.33 20.01 -3.61
C ASN A 575 19.42 20.92 -3.00
N GLU A 576 19.05 21.79 -2.06
CA GLU A 576 19.97 22.70 -1.37
C GLU A 576 20.84 21.97 -0.33
N LEU A 577 20.35 20.88 0.26
CA LEU A 577 21.09 20.11 1.25
C LEU A 577 21.99 19.05 0.63
N LEU A 578 21.72 18.61 -0.61
CA LEU A 578 22.50 17.58 -1.29
C LEU A 578 24.03 17.82 -1.24
N PRO A 579 24.56 19.03 -1.52
CA PRO A 579 26.01 19.28 -1.46
C PRO A 579 26.61 19.01 -0.07
N LYS A 580 25.85 19.22 1.01
CA LYS A 580 26.30 18.96 2.39
C LYS A 580 26.48 17.47 2.67
N TYR A 581 25.70 16.63 1.98
CA TYR A 581 25.70 15.18 2.12
C TYR A 581 26.57 14.48 1.08
N ALA A 582 27.13 15.18 0.09
CA ALA A 582 27.99 14.57 -0.92
C ALA A 582 29.41 14.35 -0.38
N GLY A 583 29.82 13.09 -0.22
CA GLY A 583 31.18 12.70 0.14
C GLY A 583 32.10 12.57 -1.07
N ASP A 584 33.36 12.20 -0.81
CA ASP A 584 34.37 11.92 -1.85
C ASP A 584 33.97 10.74 -2.74
N TYR A 585 33.20 9.81 -2.17
CA TYR A 585 32.60 8.65 -2.81
C TYR A 585 31.11 8.61 -2.50
N ILE A 586 30.30 8.22 -3.47
CA ILE A 586 28.85 8.08 -3.30
C ILE A 586 28.44 6.67 -3.70
N ILE A 587 27.70 6.00 -2.82
CA ILE A 587 26.97 4.79 -3.11
C ILE A 587 25.52 5.19 -3.28
N LEU A 588 25.06 5.14 -4.53
CA LEU A 588 23.74 5.61 -4.94
C LEU A 588 22.85 4.42 -5.26
N THR A 589 21.87 4.15 -4.41
CA THR A 589 20.77 3.25 -4.74
C THR A 589 19.88 3.91 -5.79
N SER A 590 19.81 3.33 -7.00
CA SER A 590 18.92 3.80 -8.06
C SER A 590 18.71 2.73 -9.14
N ASN A 591 17.46 2.57 -9.56
CA ASN A 591 17.09 1.64 -10.63
C ASN A 591 17.10 2.30 -12.02
N ASP A 592 17.00 3.62 -12.08
CA ASP A 592 16.71 4.40 -13.29
C ASP A 592 17.82 5.40 -13.68
N ARG A 593 18.71 5.78 -12.76
CA ARG A 593 19.83 6.69 -13.05
C ARG A 593 21.05 5.93 -13.53
N THR A 594 21.76 6.56 -14.47
CA THR A 594 23.09 6.18 -14.94
C THR A 594 24.14 7.21 -14.51
N ILE A 595 25.42 6.89 -14.66
CA ILE A 595 26.50 7.85 -14.35
C ILE A 595 26.42 9.04 -15.31
N GLU A 596 26.02 8.80 -16.56
CA GLU A 596 25.79 9.82 -17.59
C GLU A 596 24.67 10.77 -17.18
N ASP A 597 23.58 10.26 -16.61
CA ASP A 597 22.49 11.11 -16.09
C ASP A 597 22.97 12.02 -14.97
N LEU A 598 23.81 11.51 -14.05
CA LEU A 598 24.38 12.31 -12.95
C LEU A 598 25.33 13.39 -13.47
N LYS A 599 26.06 13.12 -14.56
CA LYS A 599 26.94 14.08 -15.22
C LYS A 599 26.16 15.16 -15.98
N ALA A 600 24.97 14.83 -16.48
CA ALA A 600 24.08 15.77 -17.16
C ALA A 600 23.24 16.62 -16.19
N ASP A 601 23.09 16.18 -14.94
CA ASP A 601 22.28 16.86 -13.94
C ASP A 601 22.96 18.13 -13.39
N PRO A 602 22.26 19.29 -13.32
CA PRO A 602 22.86 20.56 -12.90
C PRO A 602 23.43 20.60 -11.48
N ILE A 603 22.93 19.76 -10.57
CA ILE A 603 23.39 19.71 -9.18
C ILE A 603 24.44 18.61 -9.04
N TRP A 604 24.12 17.40 -9.49
CA TRP A 604 25.01 16.25 -9.29
C TRP A 604 26.34 16.38 -10.04
N SER A 605 26.34 17.01 -11.22
CA SER A 605 27.58 17.29 -11.98
C SER A 605 28.57 18.19 -11.22
N THR A 606 28.11 18.92 -10.19
CA THR A 606 28.97 19.76 -9.35
C THR A 606 29.75 18.97 -8.30
N PHE A 607 29.35 17.74 -7.98
CA PHE A 607 29.99 16.93 -6.95
C PHE A 607 31.30 16.32 -7.44
N ASP A 608 32.32 16.38 -6.59
CA ASP A 608 33.62 15.83 -6.93
C ASP A 608 33.58 14.31 -7.10
N ALA A 609 32.70 13.61 -6.38
CA ALA A 609 32.45 12.18 -6.60
C ALA A 609 31.99 11.89 -8.03
N VAL A 610 31.10 12.72 -8.61
CA VAL A 610 30.60 12.55 -9.98
C VAL A 610 31.69 12.88 -11.00
N LYS A 611 32.40 14.01 -10.81
CA LYS A 611 33.50 14.43 -11.69
C LYS A 611 34.62 13.40 -11.78
N ASN A 612 34.91 12.72 -10.67
CA ASN A 612 36.01 11.76 -10.57
C ASN A 612 35.57 10.30 -10.78
N ASN A 613 34.34 10.04 -11.25
CA ASN A 613 33.76 8.70 -11.43
C ASN A 613 33.83 7.83 -10.16
N ARG A 614 33.57 8.44 -9.00
CA ARG A 614 33.54 7.80 -7.67
C ARG A 614 32.11 7.60 -7.17
N VAL A 615 31.20 7.29 -8.09
CA VAL A 615 29.81 6.95 -7.77
C VAL A 615 29.58 5.48 -8.11
N TYR A 616 29.14 4.71 -7.13
CA TYR A 616 28.64 3.35 -7.33
C TYR A 616 27.12 3.40 -7.48
N ILE A 617 26.61 3.18 -8.68
CA ILE A 617 25.17 3.04 -8.88
C ILE A 617 24.78 1.61 -8.57
N TRP A 618 24.02 1.45 -7.49
CA TRP A 618 23.63 0.17 -6.95
C TRP A 618 22.12 -0.07 -7.16
N LYS A 619 21.76 -1.21 -7.72
CA LYS A 619 20.35 -1.55 -7.92
C LYS A 619 19.68 -1.88 -6.60
N GLU A 620 18.44 -1.42 -6.44
CA GLU A 620 17.64 -1.60 -5.22
C GLU A 620 17.49 -3.09 -4.86
N GLU A 621 17.36 -3.93 -5.90
CA GLU A 621 17.27 -5.39 -5.76
C GLU A 621 18.49 -6.01 -5.05
N ARG A 622 19.61 -5.28 -4.91
CA ARG A 622 20.82 -5.73 -4.21
C ARG A 622 21.14 -4.89 -2.98
N SER A 623 20.90 -3.59 -3.02
CA SER A 623 21.32 -2.67 -1.96
C SER A 623 20.41 -2.69 -0.74
N TRP A 624 19.13 -3.04 -0.90
CA TRP A 624 18.12 -2.83 0.15
C TRP A 624 18.34 -3.71 1.40
N TYR A 625 18.85 -4.91 1.21
CA TYR A 625 18.98 -5.93 2.26
C TYR A 625 20.05 -5.59 3.30
N TYR A 626 19.87 -6.11 4.51
CA TYR A 626 20.73 -5.86 5.68
C TYR A 626 20.96 -7.12 6.53
N ASP A 627 20.45 -8.28 6.10
CA ASP A 627 20.71 -9.54 6.79
C ASP A 627 22.19 -9.95 6.69
N PRO A 628 22.71 -10.80 7.60
CA PRO A 628 24.14 -11.09 7.68
C PRO A 628 24.76 -11.59 6.36
N ILE A 629 24.03 -12.43 5.61
CA ILE A 629 24.49 -12.97 4.32
C ILE A 629 24.57 -11.86 3.27
N ALA A 630 23.55 -11.01 3.20
CA ALA A 630 23.56 -9.84 2.34
C ALA A 630 24.72 -8.90 2.70
N VAL A 631 24.87 -8.51 3.98
CA VAL A 631 25.92 -7.56 4.41
C VAL A 631 27.32 -8.07 4.07
N LEU A 632 27.60 -9.37 4.24
CA LEU A 632 28.87 -9.97 3.83
C LEU A 632 29.11 -9.81 2.33
N SER A 633 28.14 -10.23 1.52
CA SER A 633 28.22 -10.18 0.05
C SER A 633 28.32 -8.74 -0.48
N GLN A 634 27.54 -7.84 0.11
CA GLN A 634 27.53 -6.41 -0.17
C GLN A 634 28.89 -5.76 0.14
N THR A 635 29.50 -6.12 1.26
CA THR A 635 30.83 -5.63 1.66
C THR A 635 31.88 -6.03 0.62
N GLU A 636 31.86 -7.29 0.17
CA GLU A 636 32.79 -7.78 -0.84
C GLU A 636 32.56 -7.14 -2.21
N GLU A 637 31.31 -6.93 -2.61
CA GLU A 637 30.95 -6.24 -3.85
C GLU A 637 31.44 -4.78 -3.85
N ILE A 638 31.23 -4.06 -2.75
CA ILE A 638 31.72 -2.69 -2.58
C ILE A 638 33.25 -2.67 -2.57
N ALA A 639 33.89 -3.61 -1.89
CA ALA A 639 35.34 -3.70 -1.88
C ALA A 639 35.91 -3.95 -3.29
N ALA A 640 35.31 -4.87 -4.06
CA ALA A 640 35.71 -5.15 -5.44
C ALA A 640 35.50 -3.95 -6.37
N TRP A 641 34.39 -3.21 -6.19
CA TRP A 641 34.17 -1.96 -6.90
C TRP A 641 35.27 -0.92 -6.59
N LEU A 642 35.59 -0.72 -5.31
CA LEU A 642 36.60 0.25 -4.88
C LEU A 642 38.01 -0.10 -5.35
N THR A 643 38.34 -1.39 -5.41
CA THR A 643 39.64 -1.86 -5.92
C THR A 643 39.69 -2.04 -7.44
N LYS A 644 38.55 -1.85 -8.14
CA LYS A 644 38.40 -2.09 -9.58
C LYS A 644 38.69 -3.54 -10.00
N GLU A 645 38.36 -4.50 -9.15
CA GLU A 645 38.49 -5.95 -9.42
C GLU A 645 37.27 -6.51 -10.19
N GLN A 646 36.59 -5.69 -11.01
CA GLN A 646 35.37 -6.08 -11.74
C GLN A 646 35.63 -7.00 -12.95
#